data_AF-A0A6N3A9L6-F1
#
_entry.id   AF-A0A6N3A9L6-F1
#
_cell.length_a   1.000
_cell.length_b   1.000
_cell.length_c   1.000
_cell.angle_alpha   90.00
_cell.angle_beta   90.00
_cell.angle_gamma   90.00
#
_symmetry.space_group_name_H-M   'P 1'
#
loop_
_entity.id
_entity.type
_entity.pdbx_description
1 polymer ?
#
loop_
_entity_poly.entity_id
_entity_poly.type
_entity_poly.pdbx_seq_one_letter_code
_entity_poly.pdbx_strand_id
1 'polypeptide(L)'
;MEQNAKRYDSINIMRMVSALLVIALHSSIFASISIGLNDIVAKGISRIAVPFFFVSTGYFMVRNVNKEGYVKKFVKKLGLIYIGVSAIDLLLIMPYVQNRLKGGFIDNIKYVFIGGITESLWYIPAIIFAAIIISLFIRKNWIKPLIGISAVLYIIGLLGDSYFGLIKNTPLVGIVNFYNSIFINTRNGITFSIPFVAIGALIALGYLKINKKHVKLLVLGSSVLFIAEAYLLNSNKIPIDTNMYISLILLVPSIFVWLLNMKVEISERTSNILREMSLWVYCIHETIMIVLMIYIGTSSTMMMFLIVTLVSIFISYLVAIKKVKVQAVNVKKERVLLTLFLVLSLVFLFINNSNRNSQSAYNPKEVFNLDGEPTDVVGPLYKVSDDNSSIYIYQTSLLGNKEMYPLNTVVQDAIKNSDAIAIEYGEVDGTNEEVINLTRYNLEDSIENHVSKEAISILKDILEENGLEFENVRTLKPYMINGVFKLTSLEKESVSTSYSQHGYILTLGSEYNKEIITLDNSMDVVKKTINSVEGVGDELIKLMEYNKYIKEESLVKYVDLWKSGDIEAYNNYDYIYESLDDSKKEEYKKLNDVIQEVFNKYINGQEDIYMGKIKEYMNSDKNYFVVFSEVQLSSENGMLDRLTREGYKVEKVTNY
;
A
#
# COMPACT_ATOMS: atom_id res chain seq x y z
N MET A 1 59.79 -2.30 4.44
CA MET A 1 58.45 -2.36 5.07
C MET A 1 57.53 -1.49 4.25
N GLU A 2 56.81 -2.07 3.29
CA GLU A 2 55.76 -1.36 2.56
C GLU A 2 54.72 -0.87 3.57
N GLN A 3 54.46 0.44 3.61
CA GLN A 3 53.35 1.00 4.38
C GLN A 3 52.05 0.39 3.82
N ASN A 4 51.49 -0.61 4.52
CA ASN A 4 50.17 -1.15 4.22
C ASN A 4 49.18 0.01 4.11
N ALA A 5 48.69 0.26 2.90
CA ALA A 5 47.69 1.29 2.65
C ALA A 5 46.49 1.07 3.58
N LYS A 6 46.07 2.13 4.30
CA LYS A 6 44.97 2.03 5.27
C LYS A 6 43.72 1.48 4.59
N ARG A 7 43.29 0.28 5.01
CA ARG A 7 42.08 -0.40 4.51
C ARG A 7 40.83 0.11 5.22
N TYR A 8 39.69 0.07 4.52
CA TYR A 8 38.39 0.61 4.99
C TYR A 8 37.31 -0.47 5.04
N ASP A 9 37.70 -1.67 5.48
CA ASP A 9 36.87 -2.87 5.45
C ASP A 9 35.56 -2.71 6.24
N SER A 10 35.62 -2.20 7.47
CA SER A 10 34.42 -1.94 8.29
C SER A 10 33.43 -0.98 7.61
N ILE A 11 33.92 -0.01 6.84
CA ILE A 11 33.05 0.94 6.12
C ILE A 11 32.38 0.24 4.93
N ASN A 12 33.11 -0.60 4.20
CA ASN A 12 32.53 -1.35 3.08
C ASN A 12 31.48 -2.35 3.55
N ILE A 13 31.69 -3.00 4.70
CA ILE A 13 30.68 -3.84 5.37
C ILE A 13 29.45 -2.98 5.72
N MET A 14 29.65 -1.85 6.42
CA MET A 14 28.53 -1.00 6.82
C MET A 14 27.76 -0.44 5.62
N ARG A 15 28.42 -0.13 4.50
CA ARG A 15 27.74 0.25 3.25
C ARG A 15 26.81 -0.85 2.74
N MET A 16 27.23 -2.10 2.80
CA MET A 16 26.37 -3.24 2.45
C MET A 16 25.19 -3.35 3.42
N VAL A 17 25.45 -3.23 4.73
CA VAL A 17 24.38 -3.22 5.75
C VAL A 17 23.38 -2.08 5.49
N SER A 18 23.86 -0.87 5.19
CA SER A 18 23.01 0.27 4.83
C SER A 18 22.17 -0.02 3.58
N ALA A 19 22.71 -0.68 2.55
CA ALA A 19 21.93 -1.06 1.38
C ALA A 19 20.80 -2.04 1.74
N LEU A 20 21.05 -3.01 2.63
CA LEU A 20 20.03 -3.94 3.12
C LEU A 20 18.97 -3.24 3.99
N LEU A 21 19.36 -2.27 4.81
CA LEU A 21 18.43 -1.44 5.58
C LEU A 21 17.52 -0.59 4.67
N VAL A 22 18.02 -0.13 3.53
CA VAL A 22 17.19 0.55 2.52
C VAL A 22 16.14 -0.42 1.96
N ILE A 23 16.51 -1.66 1.64
CA ILE A 23 15.54 -2.69 1.21
C ILE A 23 14.51 -2.92 2.32
N ALA A 24 14.94 -3.12 3.56
CA ALA A 24 14.05 -3.36 4.70
C ALA A 24 13.03 -2.23 4.92
N LEU A 25 13.44 -0.99 4.67
CA LEU A 25 12.57 0.19 4.72
C LEU A 25 11.52 0.15 3.60
N HIS A 26 11.94 -0.01 2.34
CA HIS A 26 11.01 0.03 1.21
C HIS A 26 10.09 -1.19 1.13
N SER A 27 10.56 -2.36 1.59
CA SER A 27 9.75 -3.57 1.63
C SER A 27 8.83 -3.63 2.85
N SER A 28 8.92 -2.69 3.80
CA SER A 28 8.22 -2.77 5.10
C SER A 28 8.35 -4.15 5.75
N ILE A 29 9.59 -4.62 5.91
CA ILE A 29 9.98 -6.01 6.23
C ILE A 29 9.11 -6.70 7.31
N PHE A 30 8.64 -5.97 8.32
CA PHE A 30 7.88 -6.54 9.45
C PHE A 30 6.40 -6.16 9.46
N ALA A 31 5.89 -5.42 8.48
CA ALA A 31 4.48 -4.98 8.47
C ALA A 31 3.48 -6.15 8.51
N SER A 32 3.82 -7.28 7.88
CA SER A 32 3.02 -8.53 7.94
C SER A 32 3.11 -9.28 9.28
N ILE A 33 3.98 -8.87 10.21
CA ILE A 33 4.16 -9.51 11.53
C ILE A 33 3.67 -8.59 12.66
N SER A 34 4.11 -7.34 12.65
CA SER A 34 3.73 -6.33 13.63
C SER A 34 4.06 -4.94 13.12
N ILE A 35 3.07 -4.05 13.17
CA ILE A 35 3.23 -2.63 12.81
C ILE A 35 4.30 -1.96 13.69
N GLY A 36 4.31 -2.26 15.01
CA GLY A 36 5.31 -1.69 15.92
C GLY A 36 6.74 -2.13 15.61
N LEU A 37 6.95 -3.41 15.29
CA LEU A 37 8.27 -3.90 14.85
C LEU A 37 8.69 -3.30 13.51
N ASN A 38 7.74 -3.12 12.60
CA ASN A 38 7.99 -2.46 11.32
C ASN A 38 8.44 -1.01 11.52
N ASP A 39 7.77 -0.26 12.40
CA ASP A 39 8.11 1.13 12.67
C ASP A 39 9.50 1.28 13.29
N ILE A 40 9.89 0.40 14.22
CA ILE A 40 11.24 0.39 14.80
C ILE A 40 12.32 0.24 13.71
N VAL A 41 12.07 -0.60 12.71
CA VAL A 41 13.05 -0.89 11.66
C VAL A 41 12.99 0.12 10.53
N ALA A 42 11.83 0.27 9.89
CA ALA A 42 11.63 1.13 8.72
C ALA A 42 11.72 2.62 9.09
N LYS A 43 11.06 3.05 10.18
CA LYS A 43 11.05 4.46 10.62
C LYS A 43 12.18 4.79 11.60
N GLY A 44 12.81 3.79 12.22
CA GLY A 44 13.94 3.95 13.14
C GLY A 44 15.30 3.60 12.51
N ILE A 45 15.73 2.34 12.67
CA ILE A 45 17.10 1.89 12.38
C ILE A 45 17.52 2.20 10.92
N SER A 46 16.61 2.01 9.96
CA SER A 46 16.91 2.25 8.55
C SER A 46 17.18 3.71 8.20
N ARG A 47 16.80 4.68 9.06
CA ARG A 47 17.08 6.11 8.86
C ARG A 47 18.58 6.45 8.91
N ILE A 48 19.42 5.54 9.42
CA ILE A 48 20.88 5.67 9.42
C ILE A 48 21.47 5.47 8.01
N ALA A 49 20.82 4.68 7.15
CA ALA A 49 21.43 4.15 5.93
C ALA A 49 21.85 5.23 4.91
N VAL A 50 20.89 6.08 4.48
CA VAL A 50 21.14 7.11 3.46
C VAL A 50 22.12 8.19 3.96
N PRO A 51 21.98 8.75 5.18
CA PRO A 51 23.01 9.61 5.78
C PRO A 51 24.40 8.98 5.82
N PHE A 52 24.51 7.70 6.17
CA PHE A 52 25.79 7.00 6.22
C PHE A 52 26.45 6.96 4.84
N PHE A 53 25.67 6.68 3.79
CA PHE A 53 26.15 6.74 2.42
C PHE A 53 26.65 8.14 2.02
N PHE A 54 25.97 9.20 2.44
CA PHE A 54 26.40 10.59 2.19
C PHE A 54 27.71 10.94 2.91
N VAL A 55 27.81 10.67 4.21
CA VAL A 55 29.04 10.88 5.01
C VAL A 55 30.20 10.10 4.39
N SER A 56 29.96 8.85 4.01
CA SER A 56 30.95 8.00 3.35
C SER A 56 31.42 8.58 2.02
N THR A 57 30.49 9.08 1.20
CA THR A 57 30.80 9.74 -0.08
C THR A 57 31.67 10.98 0.13
N GLY A 58 31.29 11.86 1.05
CA GLY A 58 32.03 13.10 1.34
C GLY A 58 33.46 12.83 1.78
N TYR A 59 33.65 11.85 2.69
CA TYR A 59 34.96 11.48 3.22
C TYR A 59 35.94 11.03 2.13
N PHE A 60 35.51 10.15 1.22
CA PHE A 60 36.40 9.63 0.18
C PHE A 60 36.56 10.60 -1.00
N MET A 61 35.51 11.36 -1.32
CA MET A 61 35.52 12.30 -2.42
C MET A 61 36.49 13.46 -2.17
N VAL A 62 36.46 14.08 -0.99
CA VAL A 62 37.21 15.31 -0.72
C VAL A 62 38.74 15.10 -0.84
N ARG A 63 39.23 13.90 -0.54
CA ARG A 63 40.65 13.53 -0.63
C ARG A 63 41.24 13.59 -2.03
N ASN A 64 40.37 13.56 -3.03
CA ASN A 64 40.77 13.57 -4.44
C ASN A 64 40.20 14.79 -5.18
N VAL A 65 39.51 15.71 -4.50
CA VAL A 65 38.75 16.81 -5.13
C VAL A 65 39.63 17.82 -5.86
N ASN A 66 40.87 17.98 -5.40
CA ASN A 66 41.89 18.85 -5.99
C ASN A 66 42.63 18.18 -7.15
N LYS A 67 42.47 16.87 -7.36
CA LYS A 67 43.04 16.20 -8.54
C LYS A 67 42.27 16.65 -9.78
N GLU A 68 43.01 17.06 -10.82
CA GLU A 68 42.43 17.56 -12.05
C GLU A 68 41.47 16.55 -12.69
N GLY A 69 40.31 17.03 -13.12
CA GLY A 69 39.28 16.20 -13.76
C GLY A 69 38.59 15.16 -12.84
N TYR A 70 38.96 15.03 -11.55
CA TYR A 70 38.37 14.03 -10.66
C TYR A 70 36.86 14.18 -10.50
N VAL A 71 36.40 15.40 -10.18
CA VAL A 71 34.96 15.69 -10.01
C VAL A 71 34.17 15.41 -11.30
N LYS A 72 34.72 15.80 -12.46
CA LYS A 72 34.10 15.53 -13.77
C LYS A 72 33.97 14.02 -14.03
N LYS A 73 35.01 13.22 -13.73
CA LYS A 73 34.97 11.76 -13.84
C LYS A 73 33.97 11.13 -12.87
N PHE A 74 33.89 11.65 -11.65
CA PHE A 74 32.95 11.20 -10.63
C PHE A 74 31.49 11.46 -11.05
N VAL A 75 31.18 12.67 -11.47
CA VAL A 75 29.85 13.05 -11.98
C VAL A 75 29.49 12.24 -13.22
N LYS A 76 30.41 12.10 -14.19
CA LYS A 76 30.17 11.27 -15.38
C LYS A 76 29.87 9.81 -15.02
N LYS A 77 30.62 9.22 -14.09
CA LYS A 77 30.40 7.83 -13.64
C LYS A 77 28.99 7.67 -13.05
N LEU A 78 28.59 8.56 -12.13
CA LEU A 78 27.28 8.49 -11.49
C LEU A 78 26.13 8.78 -12.46
N GLY A 79 26.30 9.77 -13.35
CA GLY A 79 25.31 10.08 -14.38
C GLY A 79 25.07 8.93 -15.35
N LEU A 80 26.12 8.21 -15.76
CA LEU A 80 25.97 7.00 -16.59
C LEU A 80 25.23 5.87 -15.86
N ILE A 81 25.46 5.71 -14.55
CA ILE A 81 24.71 4.73 -13.74
C ILE A 81 23.25 5.15 -13.66
N TYR A 82 22.97 6.42 -13.38
CA TYR A 82 21.61 6.96 -13.30
C TYR A 82 20.84 6.72 -14.59
N ILE A 83 21.41 7.10 -15.74
CA ILE A 83 20.79 6.92 -17.05
C ILE A 83 20.60 5.43 -17.38
N GLY A 84 21.59 4.59 -17.08
CA GLY A 84 21.50 3.16 -17.33
C GLY A 84 20.41 2.47 -16.52
N VAL A 85 20.29 2.81 -15.22
CA VAL A 85 19.23 2.26 -14.35
C VAL A 85 17.87 2.84 -14.73
N SER A 86 17.80 4.14 -15.00
CA SER A 86 16.59 4.81 -15.51
C SER A 86 16.04 4.16 -16.79
N ALA A 87 16.93 3.75 -17.70
CA ALA A 87 16.52 3.04 -18.92
C ALA A 87 15.99 1.63 -18.63
N ILE A 88 16.56 0.94 -17.64
CA ILE A 88 16.04 -0.34 -17.14
C ILE A 88 14.66 -0.15 -16.51
N ASP A 89 14.47 0.90 -15.71
CA ASP A 89 13.19 1.22 -15.07
C ASP A 89 12.12 1.52 -16.12
N LEU A 90 12.43 2.33 -17.13
CA LEU A 90 11.54 2.60 -18.25
C LEU A 90 11.15 1.33 -19.01
N LEU A 91 12.04 0.33 -19.08
CA LEU A 91 11.79 -0.92 -19.78
C LEU A 91 10.98 -1.91 -18.94
N LEU A 92 11.27 -2.02 -17.65
CA LEU A 92 10.69 -3.05 -16.77
C LEU A 92 9.48 -2.58 -15.99
N ILE A 93 9.36 -1.29 -15.67
CA ILE A 93 8.32 -0.74 -14.80
C ILE A 93 7.71 0.52 -15.41
N MET A 94 7.54 0.54 -16.74
CA MET A 94 7.01 1.69 -17.49
C MET A 94 5.71 2.28 -16.91
N PRO A 95 4.70 1.49 -16.50
CA PRO A 95 3.46 2.05 -15.94
C PRO A 95 3.71 2.86 -14.66
N TYR A 96 4.61 2.38 -13.79
CA TYR A 96 4.99 3.08 -12.57
C TYR A 96 5.72 4.39 -12.89
N VAL A 97 6.68 4.35 -13.82
CA VAL A 97 7.46 5.54 -14.22
C VAL A 97 6.56 6.58 -14.89
N GLN A 98 5.66 6.14 -15.76
CA GLN A 98 4.67 7.02 -16.39
C GLN A 98 3.80 7.68 -15.33
N ASN A 99 3.29 6.92 -14.35
CA ASN A 99 2.48 7.46 -13.26
C ASN A 99 3.22 8.54 -12.44
N ARG A 100 4.50 8.32 -12.16
CA ARG A 100 5.34 9.29 -11.44
C ARG A 100 5.62 10.57 -12.25
N LEU A 101 5.67 10.46 -13.58
CA LEU A 101 5.96 11.56 -14.51
C LEU A 101 4.70 12.09 -15.24
N LYS A 102 3.54 12.06 -14.57
CA LYS A 102 2.26 12.58 -15.10
C LYS A 102 2.11 14.10 -15.04
N GLY A 103 3.04 14.81 -14.38
CA GLY A 103 2.98 16.26 -14.22
C GLY A 103 3.29 17.03 -15.51
N GLY A 104 3.23 18.36 -15.43
CA GLY A 104 3.69 19.22 -16.51
C GLY A 104 5.19 19.07 -16.79
N PHE A 105 5.66 19.59 -17.94
CA PHE A 105 7.07 19.49 -18.36
C PHE A 105 8.06 19.92 -17.27
N ILE A 106 7.76 21.00 -16.54
CA ILE A 106 8.61 21.51 -15.46
C ILE A 106 8.68 20.53 -14.29
N ASP A 107 7.57 19.94 -13.86
CA ASP A 107 7.55 19.01 -12.73
C ASP A 107 8.25 17.69 -13.10
N ASN A 108 8.10 17.23 -14.34
CA ASN A 108 8.84 16.08 -14.84
C ASN A 108 10.35 16.31 -14.83
N ILE A 109 10.82 17.53 -15.17
CA ILE A 109 12.23 17.90 -15.00
C ILE A 109 12.63 17.85 -13.53
N LYS A 110 11.82 18.38 -12.61
CA LYS A 110 12.13 18.32 -11.18
C LYS A 110 12.26 16.87 -10.70
N TYR A 111 11.38 15.95 -11.12
CA TYR A 111 11.52 14.53 -10.79
C TYR A 111 12.80 13.94 -11.36
N VAL A 112 13.10 14.14 -12.65
CA VAL A 112 14.30 13.56 -13.28
C VAL A 112 15.60 14.06 -12.63
N PHE A 113 15.68 15.32 -12.20
CA PHE A 113 16.93 15.90 -11.67
C PHE A 113 17.01 16.05 -10.15
N ILE A 114 15.89 15.98 -9.44
CA ILE A 114 15.82 16.15 -7.98
C ILE A 114 15.20 14.91 -7.33
N GLY A 115 14.03 14.48 -7.79
CA GLY A 115 13.20 13.45 -7.16
C GLY A 115 13.48 11.99 -7.58
N GLY A 116 14.32 11.77 -8.59
CA GLY A 116 14.51 10.46 -9.22
C GLY A 116 13.34 9.99 -10.09
N ILE A 117 13.63 9.18 -11.11
CA ILE A 117 12.62 8.44 -11.91
C ILE A 117 11.88 7.39 -11.06
N THR A 118 12.50 6.89 -10.01
CA THR A 118 11.87 6.13 -8.93
C THR A 118 12.20 6.80 -7.59
N GLU A 119 11.50 6.45 -6.51
CA GLU A 119 11.63 7.14 -5.22
C GLU A 119 12.98 6.99 -4.55
N SER A 120 13.69 5.89 -4.80
CA SER A 120 15.04 5.65 -4.27
C SER A 120 16.13 6.22 -5.17
N LEU A 121 15.89 6.36 -6.49
CA LEU A 121 16.95 6.74 -7.42
C LEU A 121 17.37 8.21 -7.31
N TRP A 122 16.60 9.05 -6.60
CA TRP A 122 16.90 10.45 -6.27
C TRP A 122 18.29 10.66 -5.63
N TYR A 123 18.80 9.65 -4.93
CA TYR A 123 20.11 9.69 -4.26
C TYR A 123 21.27 9.95 -5.23
N ILE A 124 21.19 9.46 -6.47
CA ILE A 124 22.27 9.65 -7.44
C ILE A 124 22.35 11.12 -7.90
N PRO A 125 21.25 11.76 -8.37
CA PRO A 125 21.23 13.21 -8.58
C PRO A 125 21.66 14.01 -7.33
N ALA A 126 21.21 13.61 -6.14
CA ALA A 126 21.56 14.27 -4.88
C ALA A 126 23.08 14.24 -4.58
N ILE A 127 23.77 13.13 -4.84
CA ILE A 127 25.23 13.08 -4.69
C ILE A 127 25.91 13.92 -5.75
N ILE A 128 25.46 13.85 -7.01
CA ILE A 128 26.06 14.62 -8.11
C ILE A 128 26.02 16.11 -7.74
N PHE A 129 24.87 16.58 -7.29
CA PHE A 129 24.68 17.95 -6.85
C PHE A 129 25.58 18.31 -5.66
N ALA A 130 25.56 17.51 -4.60
CA ALA A 130 26.40 17.73 -3.41
C ALA A 130 27.90 17.69 -3.74
N ALA A 131 28.34 16.81 -4.64
CA ALA A 131 29.72 16.69 -5.07
C ALA A 131 30.21 17.95 -5.78
N ILE A 132 29.40 18.52 -6.66
CA ILE A 132 29.71 19.77 -7.36
C ILE A 132 29.82 20.90 -6.34
N ILE A 133 28.78 21.11 -5.52
CA ILE A 133 28.74 22.21 -4.54
C ILE A 133 29.91 22.10 -3.57
N ILE A 134 30.10 20.96 -2.92
CA ILE A 134 31.18 20.78 -1.94
C ILE A 134 32.53 20.96 -2.61
N SER A 135 32.73 20.48 -3.84
CA SER A 135 34.00 20.70 -4.54
C SER A 135 34.34 22.18 -4.74
N LEU A 136 33.34 23.03 -5.00
CA LEU A 136 33.54 24.48 -5.13
C LEU A 136 33.97 25.10 -3.80
N PHE A 137 33.29 24.76 -2.70
CA PHE A 137 33.63 25.27 -1.38
C PHE A 137 35.02 24.83 -0.93
N ILE A 138 35.38 23.55 -1.14
CA ILE A 138 36.68 23.04 -0.74
C ILE A 138 37.81 23.66 -1.57
N ARG A 139 37.64 23.82 -2.89
CA ARG A 139 38.66 24.45 -3.76
C ARG A 139 38.90 25.91 -3.43
N LYS A 140 37.88 26.63 -2.96
CA LYS A 140 37.99 28.01 -2.48
C LYS A 140 38.41 28.12 -1.00
N ASN A 141 38.67 27.00 -0.33
CA ASN A 141 38.95 26.93 1.11
C ASN A 141 37.84 27.57 1.99
N TRP A 142 36.59 27.54 1.52
CA TRP A 142 35.42 28.11 2.19
C TRP A 142 34.80 27.13 3.19
N ILE A 143 35.60 26.65 4.13
CA ILE A 143 35.15 25.65 5.11
C ILE A 143 34.10 26.22 6.07
N LYS A 144 34.30 27.43 6.61
CA LYS A 144 33.33 28.06 7.53
C LYS A 144 31.97 28.34 6.85
N PRO A 145 31.93 28.94 5.64
CA PRO A 145 30.68 29.07 4.89
C PRO A 145 29.98 27.73 4.62
N LEU A 146 30.74 26.67 4.28
CA LEU A 146 30.18 25.34 4.05
C LEU A 146 29.45 24.80 5.30
N ILE A 147 30.04 24.96 6.48
CA ILE A 147 29.43 24.57 7.75
C ILE A 147 28.13 25.35 7.99
N GLY A 148 28.18 26.68 7.87
CA GLY A 148 27.02 27.54 8.10
C GLY A 148 25.86 27.22 7.16
N ILE A 149 26.13 27.10 5.87
CA ILE A 149 25.10 26.77 4.86
C ILE A 149 24.55 25.36 5.10
N SER A 150 25.40 24.38 5.42
CA SER A 150 24.94 23.01 5.71
C SER A 150 24.00 22.97 6.92
N ALA A 151 24.27 23.76 7.96
CA ALA A 151 23.40 23.84 9.13
C ALA A 151 22.03 24.46 8.78
N VAL A 152 22.02 25.57 8.04
CA VAL A 152 20.76 26.22 7.60
C VAL A 152 19.94 25.30 6.70
N LEU A 153 20.58 24.63 5.73
CA LEU A 153 19.92 23.69 4.82
C LEU A 153 19.31 22.51 5.57
N TYR A 154 20.00 21.98 6.58
CA TYR A 154 19.44 20.89 7.38
C TYR A 154 18.26 21.35 8.23
N ILE A 155 18.32 22.55 8.81
CA ILE A 155 17.19 23.13 9.56
C ILE A 155 15.97 23.28 8.65
N ILE A 156 16.13 23.79 7.43
CA ILE A 156 15.01 23.88 6.46
C ILE A 156 14.43 22.49 6.16
N GLY A 157 15.29 21.48 5.99
CA GLY A 157 14.86 20.09 5.80
C GLY A 157 14.05 19.55 6.99
N LEU A 158 14.54 19.75 8.21
CA LEU A 158 13.85 19.32 9.44
C LEU A 158 12.47 19.98 9.56
N LEU A 159 12.40 21.30 9.33
CA LEU A 159 11.18 22.08 9.45
C LEU A 159 10.12 21.70 8.41
N GLY A 160 10.50 21.13 7.27
CA GLY A 160 9.54 20.62 6.28
C GLY A 160 9.32 19.12 6.31
N ASP A 161 9.90 18.41 7.29
CA ASP A 161 9.81 16.95 7.45
C ASP A 161 9.45 16.65 8.94
N SER A 162 10.33 16.05 9.73
CA SER A 162 9.97 15.58 11.09
C SER A 162 9.67 16.66 12.14
N TYR A 163 9.89 17.95 11.85
CA TYR A 163 9.59 19.07 12.76
C TYR A 163 8.48 19.98 12.24
N PHE A 164 7.80 19.59 11.15
CA PHE A 164 6.78 20.42 10.51
C PHE A 164 5.66 20.87 11.44
N GLY A 165 5.21 19.99 12.34
CA GLY A 165 4.18 20.30 13.33
C GLY A 165 4.52 21.44 14.29
N LEU A 166 5.81 21.77 14.46
CA LEU A 166 6.24 22.93 15.27
C LEU A 166 6.03 24.26 14.56
N ILE A 167 5.96 24.26 13.22
CA ILE A 167 5.86 25.49 12.43
C ILE A 167 4.55 25.64 11.66
N LYS A 168 3.72 24.59 11.57
CA LYS A 168 2.49 24.57 10.75
C LYS A 168 1.55 25.76 10.97
N ASN A 169 1.50 26.29 12.19
CA ASN A 169 0.66 27.43 12.58
C ASN A 169 1.44 28.74 12.72
N THR A 170 2.57 28.87 12.04
CA THR A 170 3.45 30.04 12.12
C THR A 170 3.80 30.57 10.73
N PRO A 171 4.23 31.83 10.58
CA PRO A 171 4.67 32.37 9.29
C PRO A 171 5.85 31.60 8.66
N LEU A 172 6.58 30.80 9.44
CA LEU A 172 7.70 29.99 8.94
C LEU A 172 7.25 28.91 7.96
N VAL A 173 5.97 28.50 7.97
CA VAL A 173 5.43 27.56 6.98
C VAL A 173 5.56 28.11 5.55
N GLY A 174 5.52 29.44 5.38
CA GLY A 174 5.71 30.09 4.08
C GLY A 174 7.09 29.82 3.47
N ILE A 175 8.13 29.65 4.29
CA ILE A 175 9.48 29.30 3.83
C ILE A 175 9.49 27.88 3.26
N VAL A 176 8.86 26.94 3.96
CA VAL A 176 8.74 25.54 3.52
C VAL A 176 7.91 25.44 2.24
N ASN A 177 6.78 26.13 2.17
CA ASN A 177 5.91 26.14 0.99
C ASN A 177 6.61 26.74 -0.23
N PHE A 178 7.31 27.87 -0.06
CA PHE A 178 8.11 28.47 -1.12
C PHE A 178 9.19 27.49 -1.61
N TYR A 179 9.89 26.84 -0.67
CA TYR A 179 10.91 25.85 -1.01
C TYR A 179 10.33 24.66 -1.81
N ASN A 180 9.21 24.10 -1.37
CA ASN A 180 8.55 22.96 -2.01
C ASN A 180 8.05 23.29 -3.43
N SER A 181 7.59 24.53 -3.66
CA SER A 181 7.18 24.95 -5.01
C SER A 181 8.31 24.85 -6.05
N ILE A 182 9.57 25.01 -5.61
CA ILE A 182 10.76 24.93 -6.44
C ILE A 182 11.30 23.49 -6.51
N PHE A 183 11.41 22.79 -5.38
CA PHE A 183 12.19 21.54 -5.25
C PHE A 183 11.37 20.30 -4.89
N ILE A 184 10.05 20.32 -5.08
CA ILE A 184 9.07 19.26 -4.75
C ILE A 184 8.83 19.12 -3.24
N ASN A 185 9.87 18.77 -2.49
CA ASN A 185 9.81 18.64 -1.04
C ASN A 185 11.12 19.09 -0.38
N THR A 186 11.06 19.35 0.93
CA THR A 186 12.23 19.74 1.73
C THR A 186 13.16 18.58 2.06
N ARG A 187 12.81 17.32 1.78
CA ARG A 187 13.67 16.15 1.98
C ARG A 187 14.31 15.74 0.65
N ASN A 188 15.35 16.47 0.24
CA ASN A 188 15.97 16.25 -1.07
C ASN A 188 17.51 16.37 -1.05
N GLY A 189 18.12 16.37 -2.23
CA GLY A 189 19.57 16.44 -2.38
C GLY A 189 20.24 17.73 -1.89
N ILE A 190 19.49 18.79 -1.63
CA ILE A 190 20.02 20.07 -1.18
C ILE A 190 20.04 20.11 0.34
N THR A 191 18.89 19.89 0.97
CA THR A 191 18.67 19.98 2.42
C THR A 191 19.13 18.75 3.19
N PHE A 192 19.24 17.58 2.54
CA PHE A 192 19.63 16.33 3.19
C PHE A 192 21.03 15.84 2.77
N SER A 193 21.33 15.79 1.46
CA SER A 193 22.63 15.28 0.99
C SER A 193 23.80 16.23 1.30
N ILE A 194 23.68 17.54 1.00
CA ILE A 194 24.78 18.50 1.22
C ILE A 194 25.28 18.46 2.68
N PRO A 195 24.43 18.54 3.72
CA PRO A 195 24.92 18.51 5.10
C PRO A 195 25.70 17.24 5.46
N PHE A 196 25.20 16.06 5.11
CA PHE A 196 25.90 14.81 5.44
C PHE A 196 27.17 14.58 4.59
N VAL A 197 27.16 14.95 3.31
CA VAL A 197 28.40 14.89 2.48
C VAL A 197 29.43 15.91 3.00
N ALA A 198 28.99 17.10 3.44
CA ALA A 198 29.88 18.09 4.05
C ALA A 198 30.49 17.57 5.36
N ILE A 199 29.70 16.93 6.24
CA ILE A 199 30.22 16.30 7.46
C ILE A 199 31.29 15.26 7.12
N GLY A 200 31.05 14.39 6.13
CA GLY A 200 32.06 13.45 5.64
C GLY A 200 33.36 14.13 5.21
N ALA A 201 33.25 15.24 4.47
CA ALA A 201 34.39 16.03 4.04
C ALA A 201 35.15 16.66 5.22
N LEU A 202 34.43 17.21 6.21
CA LEU A 202 35.02 17.81 7.41
C LEU A 202 35.78 16.79 8.27
N ILE A 203 35.27 15.55 8.37
CA ILE A 203 35.98 14.44 9.03
C ILE A 203 37.29 14.14 8.27
N ALA A 204 37.24 14.04 6.94
CA ALA A 204 38.42 13.72 6.13
C ALA A 204 39.50 14.80 6.18
N LEU A 205 39.10 16.07 6.26
CA LEU A 205 39.99 17.23 6.36
C LEU A 205 40.48 17.50 7.80
N GLY A 206 39.93 16.79 8.79
CA GLY A 206 40.32 16.94 10.20
C GLY A 206 39.72 18.15 10.91
N TYR A 207 38.69 18.80 10.34
CA TYR A 207 37.93 19.86 10.99
C TYR A 207 36.92 19.30 12.01
N LEU A 208 36.41 18.08 11.80
CA LEU A 208 35.58 17.37 12.78
C LEU A 208 36.40 16.25 13.44
N LYS A 209 36.86 16.47 14.68
CA LYS A 209 37.68 15.51 15.43
C LYS A 209 36.84 14.89 16.55
N ILE A 210 36.62 13.57 16.46
CA ILE A 210 36.01 12.79 17.54
C ILE A 210 37.11 11.96 18.21
N ASN A 211 37.22 12.05 19.54
CA ASN A 211 38.21 11.31 20.30
C ASN A 211 37.89 9.81 20.26
N LYS A 212 38.86 8.99 19.83
CA LYS A 212 38.73 7.53 19.69
C LYS A 212 38.36 6.84 21.01
N LYS A 213 38.79 7.38 22.16
CA LYS A 213 38.45 6.82 23.48
C LYS A 213 36.96 6.92 23.79
N HIS A 214 36.31 7.99 23.33
CA HIS A 214 34.92 8.29 23.65
C HIS A 214 33.95 7.99 22.51
N VAL A 215 34.43 7.58 21.32
CA VAL A 215 33.56 7.38 20.14
C VAL A 215 32.46 6.34 20.36
N LYS A 216 32.74 5.25 21.10
CA LYS A 216 31.73 4.23 21.42
C LYS A 216 30.63 4.78 22.34
N LEU A 217 31.03 5.55 23.36
CA LEU A 217 30.09 6.22 24.26
C LEU A 217 29.26 7.25 23.51
N LEU A 218 29.86 7.97 22.56
CA LEU A 218 29.16 8.92 21.72
C LEU A 218 28.14 8.23 20.80
N VAL A 219 28.48 7.08 20.20
CA VAL A 219 27.53 6.27 19.42
C VAL A 219 26.36 5.82 20.31
N LEU A 220 26.64 5.31 21.52
CA LEU A 220 25.59 4.90 22.45
C LEU A 220 24.68 6.07 22.84
N GLY A 221 25.26 7.19 23.28
CA GLY A 221 24.51 8.36 23.71
C GLY A 221 23.70 9.00 22.58
N SER A 222 24.26 9.09 21.37
CA SER A 222 23.52 9.59 20.19
C SER A 222 22.45 8.61 19.69
N SER A 223 22.62 7.30 19.91
CA SER A 223 21.56 6.32 19.62
C SER A 223 20.38 6.48 20.58
N VAL A 224 20.65 6.66 21.87
CA VAL A 224 19.60 6.93 22.88
C VAL A 224 18.91 8.25 22.56
N LEU A 225 19.66 9.30 22.21
CA LEU A 225 19.09 10.58 21.81
C LEU A 225 18.21 10.45 20.56
N PHE A 226 18.63 9.68 19.56
CA PHE A 226 17.84 9.43 18.36
C PHE A 226 16.54 8.69 18.66
N ILE A 227 16.59 7.64 19.48
CA ILE A 227 15.40 6.91 19.90
C ILE A 227 14.45 7.82 20.68
N ALA A 228 14.97 8.59 21.64
CA ALA A 228 14.18 9.52 22.43
C ALA A 228 13.55 10.64 21.57
N GLU A 229 14.33 11.22 20.66
CA GLU A 229 13.86 12.25 19.73
C GLU A 229 12.78 11.72 18.79
N ALA A 230 13.02 10.55 18.17
CA ALA A 230 12.03 9.91 17.31
C ALA A 230 10.75 9.57 18.09
N TYR A 231 10.87 9.03 19.30
CA TYR A 231 9.73 8.74 20.15
C TYR A 231 8.93 10.01 20.48
N LEU A 232 9.60 11.06 20.99
CA LEU A 232 8.96 12.32 21.37
C LEU A 232 8.26 13.01 20.19
N LEU A 233 8.89 13.05 19.02
CA LEU A 233 8.26 13.67 17.85
C LEU A 233 7.04 12.88 17.39
N ASN A 234 7.16 11.56 17.27
CA ASN A 234 6.09 10.70 16.78
C ASN A 234 4.92 10.60 17.77
N SER A 235 5.19 10.46 19.08
CA SER A 235 4.14 10.37 20.10
C SER A 235 3.31 11.64 20.19
N ASN A 236 3.89 12.79 19.83
CA ASN A 236 3.22 14.09 19.80
C ASN A 236 2.67 14.46 18.40
N LYS A 237 2.73 13.54 17.42
CA LYS A 237 2.27 13.76 16.04
C LYS A 237 2.81 15.05 15.40
N ILE A 238 4.08 15.37 15.69
CA ILE A 238 4.78 16.55 15.17
C ILE A 238 5.22 16.35 13.71
N PRO A 239 5.81 15.20 13.31
CA PRO A 239 6.26 14.97 11.95
C PRO A 239 5.13 15.01 10.90
N ILE A 240 5.39 15.54 9.71
CA ILE A 240 4.63 15.17 8.50
C ILE A 240 5.18 13.87 7.89
N ASP A 241 6.50 13.66 8.03
CA ASP A 241 7.19 12.41 7.69
C ASP A 241 8.42 12.24 8.62
N THR A 242 8.91 11.02 8.74
CA THR A 242 9.88 10.54 9.73
C THR A 242 11.27 10.33 9.14
N ASN A 243 11.71 11.20 8.22
CA ASN A 243 12.95 10.99 7.48
C ASN A 243 14.17 11.69 8.10
N MET A 244 13.96 12.80 8.83
CA MET A 244 15.03 13.71 9.25
C MET A 244 15.01 14.00 10.75
N TYR A 245 16.15 13.83 11.43
CA TYR A 245 16.25 13.97 12.88
C TYR A 245 17.54 14.69 13.28
N ILE A 246 17.49 15.65 14.20
CA ILE A 246 18.68 16.42 14.62
C ILE A 246 19.75 15.47 15.15
N SER A 247 19.36 14.46 15.91
CA SER A 247 20.25 13.42 16.44
C SER A 247 21.04 12.66 15.37
N LEU A 248 20.56 12.55 14.13
CA LEU A 248 21.28 11.88 13.04
C LEU A 248 22.58 12.61 12.65
N ILE A 249 22.64 13.94 12.81
CA ILE A 249 23.88 14.72 12.65
C ILE A 249 24.96 14.27 13.64
N LEU A 250 24.58 13.75 14.81
CA LEU A 250 25.52 13.25 15.80
C LEU A 250 25.77 11.75 15.62
N LEU A 251 24.70 10.96 15.44
CA LEU A 251 24.75 9.50 15.40
C LEU A 251 25.56 8.99 14.21
N VAL A 252 25.22 9.43 13.00
CA VAL A 252 25.78 8.88 11.76
C VAL A 252 27.28 9.19 11.64
N PRO A 253 27.76 10.42 11.89
CA PRO A 253 29.20 10.72 11.91
C PRO A 253 29.95 9.96 13.01
N SER A 254 29.34 9.75 14.17
CA SER A 254 29.93 8.99 15.27
C SER A 254 30.11 7.52 14.90
N ILE A 255 29.09 6.90 14.28
CA ILE A 255 29.19 5.54 13.72
C ILE A 255 30.31 5.49 12.67
N PHE A 256 30.36 6.46 11.77
CA PHE A 256 31.39 6.50 10.73
C PHE A 256 32.81 6.61 11.30
N VAL A 257 33.04 7.49 12.29
CA VAL A 257 34.34 7.61 12.95
C VAL A 257 34.67 6.38 13.80
N TRP A 258 33.67 5.74 14.43
CA TRP A 258 33.89 4.47 15.12
C TRP A 258 34.40 3.40 14.16
N LEU A 259 33.74 3.23 13.01
CA LEU A 259 34.13 2.28 11.95
C LEU A 259 35.51 2.60 11.35
N LEU A 260 35.89 3.88 11.24
CA LEU A 260 37.24 4.30 10.81
C LEU A 260 38.38 3.84 11.74
N ASN A 261 38.04 3.46 12.97
CA ASN A 261 38.96 3.03 14.01
C ASN A 261 38.77 1.55 14.40
N MET A 262 37.79 0.86 13.82
CA MET A 262 37.62 -0.57 14.01
C MET A 262 38.71 -1.35 13.27
N LYS A 263 39.21 -2.41 13.91
CA LYS A 263 40.20 -3.33 13.36
C LYS A 263 39.50 -4.60 12.85
N VAL A 264 38.66 -4.44 11.83
CA VAL A 264 38.11 -5.59 11.10
C VAL A 264 38.93 -5.74 9.83
N GLU A 265 39.47 -6.92 9.60
CA GLU A 265 40.22 -7.24 8.39
C GLU A 265 39.56 -8.42 7.69
N ILE A 266 39.10 -8.18 6.47
CA ILE A 266 38.60 -9.23 5.57
C ILE A 266 39.54 -9.34 4.37
N SER A 267 39.28 -10.24 3.42
CA SER A 267 40.09 -10.27 2.19
C SER A 267 39.89 -8.98 1.38
N GLU A 268 40.93 -8.50 0.70
CA GLU A 268 40.85 -7.28 -0.13
C GLU A 268 39.78 -7.43 -1.21
N ARG A 269 39.70 -8.62 -1.82
CA ARG A 269 38.67 -8.95 -2.81
C ARG A 269 37.27 -8.81 -2.21
N THR A 270 37.01 -9.41 -1.05
CA THR A 270 35.70 -9.31 -0.37
C THR A 270 35.34 -7.86 -0.07
N SER A 271 36.28 -7.09 0.46
CA SER A 271 36.06 -5.66 0.77
C SER A 271 35.69 -4.84 -0.46
N ASN A 272 36.40 -5.06 -1.57
CA ASN A 272 36.12 -4.40 -2.85
C ASN A 272 34.78 -4.85 -3.46
N ILE A 273 34.42 -6.13 -3.32
CA ILE A 273 33.12 -6.66 -3.77
C ILE A 273 31.98 -6.02 -2.99
N LEU A 274 32.05 -6.00 -1.65
CA LEU A 274 31.02 -5.36 -0.81
C LEU A 274 30.83 -3.88 -1.15
N ARG A 275 31.93 -3.17 -1.42
CA ARG A 275 31.90 -1.77 -1.86
C ARG A 275 31.12 -1.60 -3.17
N GLU A 276 31.42 -2.40 -4.19
CA GLU A 276 30.72 -2.31 -5.47
C GLU A 276 29.26 -2.78 -5.35
N MET A 277 29.00 -3.87 -4.62
CA MET A 277 27.66 -4.40 -4.42
C MET A 277 26.75 -3.41 -3.73
N SER A 278 27.20 -2.74 -2.67
CA SER A 278 26.38 -1.78 -1.92
C SER A 278 25.75 -0.69 -2.80
N LEU A 279 26.46 -0.22 -3.83
CA LEU A 279 25.95 0.74 -4.80
C LEU A 279 24.90 0.10 -5.72
N TRP A 280 25.18 -1.09 -6.27
CA TRP A 280 24.26 -1.74 -7.20
C TRP A 280 22.99 -2.22 -6.53
N VAL A 281 23.09 -2.79 -5.31
CA VAL A 281 21.94 -3.16 -4.49
C VAL A 281 21.05 -1.94 -4.27
N TYR A 282 21.64 -0.80 -3.89
CA TYR A 282 20.91 0.45 -3.76
C TYR A 282 20.25 0.89 -5.08
N CYS A 283 20.92 0.77 -6.22
CA CYS A 283 20.34 1.24 -7.48
C CYS A 283 19.18 0.38 -8.01
N ILE A 284 19.18 -0.93 -7.77
CA ILE A 284 18.24 -1.85 -8.45
C ILE A 284 17.13 -2.40 -7.55
N HIS A 285 17.24 -2.26 -6.22
CA HIS A 285 16.30 -2.89 -5.30
C HIS A 285 14.85 -2.47 -5.53
N GLU A 286 14.61 -1.18 -5.77
CA GLU A 286 13.26 -0.65 -5.98
C GLU A 286 12.69 -1.14 -7.32
N THR A 287 13.49 -1.17 -8.39
CA THR A 287 13.08 -1.77 -9.67
C THR A 287 12.64 -3.22 -9.48
N ILE A 288 13.45 -4.02 -8.78
CA ILE A 288 13.12 -5.43 -8.51
C ILE A 288 11.85 -5.52 -7.67
N MET A 289 11.73 -4.70 -6.63
CA MET A 289 10.56 -4.67 -5.77
C MET A 289 9.29 -4.32 -6.55
N ILE A 290 9.31 -3.30 -7.40
CA ILE A 290 8.16 -2.90 -8.21
C ILE A 290 7.83 -3.95 -9.27
N VAL A 291 8.84 -4.57 -9.91
CA VAL A 291 8.63 -5.71 -10.82
C VAL A 291 7.93 -6.85 -10.08
N LEU A 292 8.38 -7.17 -8.87
CA LEU A 292 7.72 -8.19 -8.04
C LEU A 292 6.28 -7.77 -7.72
N MET A 293 6.02 -6.51 -7.36
CA MET A 293 4.66 -6.03 -7.07
C MET A 293 3.73 -6.13 -8.28
N ILE A 294 4.17 -5.65 -9.45
CA ILE A 294 3.35 -5.57 -10.67
C ILE A 294 3.12 -6.97 -11.27
N TYR A 295 4.17 -7.79 -11.38
CA TYR A 295 4.11 -9.00 -12.20
C TYR A 295 4.01 -10.29 -11.39
N ILE A 296 4.41 -10.29 -10.12
CA ILE A 296 4.49 -11.54 -9.31
C ILE A 296 3.59 -11.50 -8.08
N GLY A 297 3.38 -10.32 -7.47
CA GLY A 297 2.79 -10.11 -6.15
C GLY A 297 3.51 -10.87 -5.01
N THR A 298 3.29 -10.46 -3.77
CA THR A 298 3.88 -11.14 -2.60
C THR A 298 2.86 -11.23 -1.46
N SER A 299 2.73 -12.40 -0.83
CA SER A 299 1.78 -12.63 0.27
C SER A 299 2.22 -12.02 1.60
N SER A 300 3.51 -11.74 1.78
CA SER A 300 4.04 -11.11 2.99
C SER A 300 5.17 -10.15 2.68
N THR A 301 5.27 -9.09 3.50
CA THR A 301 6.32 -8.08 3.38
C THR A 301 7.71 -8.63 3.73
N MET A 302 7.77 -9.64 4.61
CA MET A 302 9.00 -10.38 4.88
C MET A 302 9.47 -11.16 3.65
N MET A 303 8.56 -11.82 2.93
CA MET A 303 8.91 -12.53 1.71
C MET A 303 9.39 -11.57 0.62
N MET A 304 8.74 -10.41 0.49
CA MET A 304 9.19 -9.33 -0.40
C MET A 304 10.64 -8.92 -0.08
N PHE A 305 10.94 -8.66 1.20
CA PHE A 305 12.30 -8.33 1.64
C PHE A 305 13.33 -9.39 1.23
N LEU A 306 13.02 -10.67 1.47
CA LEU A 306 13.94 -11.79 1.20
C LEU A 306 14.22 -11.93 -0.29
N ILE A 307 13.18 -11.92 -1.14
CA ILE A 307 13.32 -12.06 -2.58
C ILE A 307 14.10 -10.87 -3.15
N VAL A 308 13.69 -9.64 -2.83
CA VAL A 308 14.38 -8.42 -3.30
C VAL A 308 15.85 -8.45 -2.88
N THR A 309 16.14 -8.84 -1.64
CA THR A 309 17.51 -8.94 -1.13
C THR A 309 18.33 -9.95 -1.92
N LEU A 310 17.83 -11.16 -2.12
CA LEU A 310 18.56 -12.23 -2.80
C LEU A 310 18.81 -11.90 -4.27
N VAL A 311 17.79 -11.41 -4.98
CA VAL A 311 17.91 -11.01 -6.40
C VAL A 311 18.86 -9.82 -6.53
N SER A 312 18.74 -8.81 -5.66
CA SER A 312 19.63 -7.65 -5.66
C SER A 312 21.08 -8.04 -5.39
N ILE A 313 21.33 -8.92 -4.42
CA ILE A 313 22.66 -9.45 -4.10
C ILE A 313 23.23 -10.20 -5.29
N PHE A 314 22.43 -11.08 -5.92
CA PHE A 314 22.86 -11.89 -7.06
C PHE A 314 23.31 -11.02 -8.23
N ILE A 315 22.44 -10.09 -8.69
CA ILE A 315 22.76 -9.18 -9.80
C ILE A 315 23.97 -8.30 -9.45
N SER A 316 23.98 -7.73 -8.24
CA SER A 316 25.06 -6.85 -7.81
C SER A 316 26.40 -7.58 -7.69
N TYR A 317 26.40 -8.85 -7.28
CA TYR A 317 27.61 -9.66 -7.23
C TYR A 317 28.17 -9.92 -8.64
N LEU A 318 27.31 -10.24 -9.62
CA LEU A 318 27.72 -10.42 -11.02
C LEU A 318 28.38 -9.18 -11.60
N VAL A 319 27.86 -7.99 -11.26
CA VAL A 319 28.47 -6.72 -11.67
C VAL A 319 29.78 -6.48 -10.93
N ALA A 320 29.84 -6.76 -9.61
CA ALA A 320 31.01 -6.54 -8.79
C ALA A 320 32.22 -7.40 -9.22
N ILE A 321 32.02 -8.70 -9.48
CA ILE A 321 33.13 -9.59 -9.86
C ILE A 321 33.79 -9.21 -11.19
N LYS A 322 33.05 -8.58 -12.12
CA LYS A 322 33.59 -8.05 -13.39
C LYS A 322 34.43 -6.78 -13.18
N LYS A 323 34.16 -6.02 -12.12
CA LYS A 323 34.83 -4.74 -11.82
C LYS A 323 36.02 -4.89 -10.87
N VAL A 324 35.97 -5.85 -9.96
CA VAL A 324 37.04 -6.06 -8.97
C VAL A 324 38.23 -6.77 -9.59
N LYS A 325 39.36 -6.05 -9.69
CA LYS A 325 40.60 -6.53 -10.32
C LYS A 325 41.35 -7.61 -9.53
N VAL A 326 41.20 -7.62 -8.20
CA VAL A 326 41.88 -8.59 -7.32
C VAL A 326 41.30 -9.98 -7.57
N GLN A 327 42.12 -10.95 -7.99
CA GLN A 327 41.66 -12.30 -8.36
C GLN A 327 41.05 -13.07 -7.18
N ALA A 328 40.13 -13.99 -7.50
CA ALA A 328 39.52 -14.86 -6.51
C ALA A 328 40.53 -15.87 -5.98
N VAL A 329 40.67 -15.94 -4.65
CA VAL A 329 41.47 -16.97 -3.99
C VAL A 329 40.90 -18.36 -4.25
N ASN A 330 39.56 -18.47 -4.36
CA ASN A 330 38.88 -19.72 -4.70
C ASN A 330 37.65 -19.45 -5.59
N VAL A 331 37.85 -19.55 -6.91
CA VAL A 331 36.79 -19.34 -7.92
C VAL A 331 35.62 -20.31 -7.74
N LYS A 332 35.88 -21.56 -7.31
CA LYS A 332 34.83 -22.57 -7.08
C LYS A 332 33.91 -22.14 -5.94
N LYS A 333 34.47 -21.64 -4.82
CA LYS A 333 33.69 -21.14 -3.68
C LYS A 333 32.79 -19.97 -4.06
N GLU A 334 33.29 -19.05 -4.88
CA GLU A 334 32.50 -17.91 -5.37
C GLU A 334 31.37 -18.33 -6.32
N ARG A 335 31.62 -19.30 -7.21
CA ARG A 335 30.57 -19.90 -8.06
C ARG A 335 29.51 -20.61 -7.23
N VAL A 336 29.90 -21.36 -6.20
CA VAL A 336 28.96 -22.02 -5.27
C VAL A 336 28.10 -20.99 -4.54
N LEU A 337 28.68 -19.89 -4.06
CA LEU A 337 27.92 -18.82 -3.40
C LEU A 337 26.92 -18.15 -4.37
N LEU A 338 27.34 -17.89 -5.60
CA LEU A 338 26.48 -17.38 -6.67
C LEU A 338 25.29 -18.31 -6.97
N THR A 339 25.58 -19.61 -7.14
CA THR A 339 24.55 -20.62 -7.36
C THR A 339 23.62 -20.70 -6.16
N LEU A 340 24.14 -20.61 -4.93
CA LEU A 340 23.32 -20.61 -3.72
C LEU A 340 22.35 -19.41 -3.68
N PHE A 341 22.81 -18.19 -3.97
CA PHE A 341 21.92 -17.03 -4.00
C PHE A 341 20.84 -17.13 -5.09
N LEU A 342 21.20 -17.64 -6.27
CA LEU A 342 20.25 -17.88 -7.35
C LEU A 342 19.22 -18.94 -6.95
N VAL A 343 19.67 -20.10 -6.46
CA VAL A 343 18.79 -21.19 -6.02
C VAL A 343 17.87 -20.72 -4.89
N LEU A 344 18.40 -20.01 -3.88
CA LEU A 344 17.57 -19.45 -2.81
C LEU A 344 16.55 -18.45 -3.36
N SER A 345 16.94 -17.55 -4.27
CA SER A 345 15.98 -16.61 -4.87
C SER A 345 14.87 -17.33 -5.63
N LEU A 346 15.20 -18.39 -6.39
CA LEU A 346 14.23 -19.22 -7.10
C LEU A 346 13.34 -20.02 -6.13
N VAL A 347 13.91 -20.54 -5.04
CA VAL A 347 13.16 -21.24 -3.98
C VAL A 347 12.20 -20.27 -3.30
N PHE A 348 12.61 -19.07 -2.91
CA PHE A 348 11.72 -18.10 -2.30
C PHE A 348 10.68 -17.56 -3.29
N LEU A 349 11.02 -17.40 -4.57
CA LEU A 349 10.03 -17.09 -5.62
C LEU A 349 9.02 -18.23 -5.78
N PHE A 350 9.47 -19.48 -5.78
CA PHE A 350 8.60 -20.65 -5.82
C PHE A 350 7.74 -20.75 -4.57
N ILE A 351 8.30 -20.55 -3.38
CA ILE A 351 7.56 -20.51 -2.11
C ILE A 351 6.59 -19.33 -2.11
N ASN A 352 6.94 -18.18 -2.68
CA ASN A 352 6.02 -17.05 -2.77
C ASN A 352 4.87 -17.33 -3.74
N ASN A 353 5.14 -18.06 -4.82
CA ASN A 353 4.11 -18.51 -5.74
C ASN A 353 3.24 -19.62 -5.11
N SER A 354 3.85 -20.57 -4.38
CA SER A 354 3.13 -21.62 -3.66
C SER A 354 2.38 -21.09 -2.45
N ASN A 355 2.91 -20.08 -1.77
CA ASN A 355 2.24 -19.35 -0.69
C ASN A 355 1.23 -18.36 -1.24
N ARG A 356 1.33 -17.84 -2.47
CA ARG A 356 0.17 -17.22 -3.12
C ARG A 356 -0.93 -18.25 -3.33
N ASN A 357 -0.56 -19.49 -3.62
CA ASN A 357 -1.50 -20.60 -3.65
C ASN A 357 -1.91 -21.12 -2.24
N SER A 358 -1.27 -20.70 -1.13
CA SER A 358 -1.48 -21.31 0.21
C SER A 358 -1.57 -20.36 1.42
N GLN A 359 -1.37 -19.04 1.25
CA GLN A 359 -1.63 -17.96 2.22
C GLN A 359 -2.77 -17.14 1.63
N SER A 360 -3.97 -17.64 1.90
CA SER A 360 -5.26 -17.05 1.58
C SER A 360 -5.30 -16.29 0.25
N ALA A 361 -4.94 -16.97 -0.85
CA ALA A 361 -5.97 -17.01 -1.88
C ALA A 361 -7.19 -17.52 -1.13
N TYR A 362 -8.24 -16.69 -1.04
CA TYR A 362 -9.59 -17.22 -0.96
C TYR A 362 -9.61 -18.36 -1.98
N ASN A 363 -9.36 -19.59 -1.53
CA ASN A 363 -9.46 -20.78 -2.33
C ASN A 363 -10.95 -21.04 -2.23
N PRO A 364 -11.73 -20.52 -3.18
CA PRO A 364 -13.16 -20.46 -2.99
C PRO A 364 -13.71 -21.89 -2.84
N LYS A 365 -13.01 -22.88 -3.41
CA LYS A 365 -13.28 -24.31 -3.22
C LYS A 365 -13.19 -24.77 -1.78
N GLU A 366 -12.19 -24.32 -1.02
CA GLU A 366 -12.02 -24.65 0.39
C GLU A 366 -12.97 -23.85 1.28
N VAL A 367 -13.15 -22.55 0.98
CA VAL A 367 -14.06 -21.67 1.74
C VAL A 367 -15.50 -22.20 1.67
N PHE A 368 -15.92 -22.70 0.51
CA PHE A 368 -17.25 -23.24 0.29
C PHE A 368 -17.33 -24.77 0.30
N ASN A 369 -16.23 -25.44 0.65
CA ASN A 369 -16.16 -26.90 0.73
C ASN A 369 -16.80 -27.60 -0.49
N LEU A 370 -16.50 -27.15 -1.72
CA LEU A 370 -17.23 -27.57 -2.95
C LEU A 370 -17.24 -29.09 -3.20
N ASP A 371 -16.25 -29.82 -2.67
CA ASP A 371 -16.15 -31.27 -2.79
C ASP A 371 -16.91 -32.03 -1.68
N GLY A 372 -17.55 -31.30 -0.74
CA GLY A 372 -18.33 -31.84 0.36
C GLY A 372 -19.77 -32.21 -0.03
N GLU A 373 -20.49 -32.82 0.92
CA GLU A 373 -21.91 -33.13 0.77
C GLU A 373 -22.75 -31.85 0.79
N PRO A 374 -23.65 -31.63 -0.19
CA PRO A 374 -24.55 -30.48 -0.22
C PRO A 374 -25.46 -30.40 1.01
N THR A 375 -25.73 -29.19 1.47
CA THR A 375 -26.65 -28.92 2.58
C THR A 375 -28.10 -28.86 2.12
N ASP A 376 -29.05 -28.77 3.05
CA ASP A 376 -30.47 -28.52 2.74
C ASP A 376 -30.77 -27.03 2.46
N VAL A 377 -29.76 -26.15 2.45
CA VAL A 377 -29.93 -24.71 2.30
C VAL A 377 -30.12 -24.34 0.83
N VAL A 378 -31.32 -23.86 0.49
CA VAL A 378 -31.66 -23.35 -0.86
C VAL A 378 -31.58 -21.82 -0.91
N GLY A 379 -32.09 -21.13 0.12
CA GLY A 379 -32.25 -19.67 0.10
C GLY A 379 -33.34 -19.18 -0.87
N PRO A 380 -33.40 -17.88 -1.18
CA PRO A 380 -34.41 -17.29 -2.06
C PRO A 380 -34.13 -17.56 -3.56
N LEU A 381 -34.49 -18.76 -4.02
CA LEU A 381 -34.43 -19.17 -5.43
C LEU A 381 -35.82 -19.19 -6.06
N TYR A 382 -35.95 -18.58 -7.23
CA TYR A 382 -37.18 -18.54 -8.00
C TYR A 382 -36.93 -18.99 -9.42
N LYS A 383 -37.86 -19.78 -9.96
CA LYS A 383 -37.93 -20.07 -11.39
C LYS A 383 -39.00 -19.17 -12.00
N VAL A 384 -38.60 -18.41 -13.03
CA VAL A 384 -39.50 -17.56 -13.81
C VAL A 384 -39.62 -18.18 -15.19
N SER A 385 -40.85 -18.43 -15.65
CA SER A 385 -41.10 -19.11 -16.92
C SER A 385 -42.32 -18.57 -17.65
N ASP A 386 -42.30 -18.72 -18.98
CA ASP A 386 -43.48 -18.64 -19.85
C ASP A 386 -43.63 -19.95 -20.65
N ASP A 387 -44.45 -19.94 -21.71
CA ASP A 387 -44.68 -21.13 -22.55
C ASP A 387 -43.43 -21.60 -23.32
N ASN A 388 -42.42 -20.73 -23.49
CA ASN A 388 -41.29 -20.95 -24.39
C ASN A 388 -39.92 -20.97 -23.68
N SER A 389 -39.80 -20.33 -22.51
CA SER A 389 -38.51 -20.05 -21.87
C SER A 389 -38.59 -20.13 -20.34
N SER A 390 -37.43 -20.31 -19.69
CA SER A 390 -37.33 -20.16 -18.24
C SER A 390 -35.96 -19.66 -17.80
N ILE A 391 -35.94 -18.82 -16.76
CA ILE A 391 -34.72 -18.37 -16.08
C ILE A 391 -34.84 -18.66 -14.58
N TYR A 392 -33.69 -18.65 -13.89
CA TYR A 392 -33.65 -18.62 -12.44
C TYR A 392 -33.29 -17.22 -11.96
N ILE A 393 -33.94 -16.78 -10.89
CA ILE A 393 -33.63 -15.54 -10.17
C ILE A 393 -33.28 -15.90 -8.73
N TYR A 394 -32.14 -15.38 -8.26
CA TYR A 394 -31.58 -15.69 -6.94
C TYR A 394 -31.20 -14.43 -6.17
N GLN A 395 -31.73 -14.26 -4.96
CA GLN A 395 -31.30 -13.17 -4.07
C GLN A 395 -30.22 -13.67 -3.12
N THR A 396 -29.08 -12.99 -3.11
CA THR A 396 -27.94 -13.28 -2.24
C THR A 396 -28.01 -12.48 -0.94
N SER A 397 -27.26 -12.93 0.06
CA SER A 397 -26.99 -12.15 1.26
C SER A 397 -25.54 -11.65 1.27
N LEU A 398 -25.36 -10.47 1.85
CA LEU A 398 -24.03 -9.91 2.15
C LEU A 398 -23.26 -10.78 3.13
N LEU A 399 -23.96 -11.51 4.01
CA LEU A 399 -23.38 -12.32 5.07
C LEU A 399 -23.72 -13.80 4.88
N GLY A 400 -22.83 -14.65 5.37
CA GLY A 400 -23.10 -16.07 5.48
C GLY A 400 -22.24 -16.73 6.53
N ASN A 401 -22.34 -18.05 6.61
CA ASN A 401 -21.47 -18.88 7.43
C ASN A 401 -21.08 -20.17 6.72
N LYS A 402 -19.99 -20.78 7.19
CA LYS A 402 -19.40 -21.98 6.58
C LYS A 402 -20.36 -23.16 6.47
N GLU A 403 -21.33 -23.26 7.38
CA GLU A 403 -22.27 -24.38 7.48
C GLU A 403 -23.33 -24.38 6.37
N MET A 404 -23.38 -23.32 5.56
CA MET A 404 -24.27 -23.22 4.40
C MET A 404 -23.76 -24.00 3.19
N TYR A 405 -22.45 -24.29 3.15
CA TYR A 405 -21.80 -24.68 1.92
C TYR A 405 -21.29 -26.14 1.94
N PRO A 406 -21.42 -26.87 0.81
CA PRO A 406 -22.07 -26.45 -0.44
C PRO A 406 -23.59 -26.23 -0.29
N LEU A 407 -24.15 -25.28 -1.03
CA LEU A 407 -25.60 -25.08 -1.07
C LEU A 407 -26.30 -26.32 -1.66
N ASN A 408 -27.60 -26.44 -1.41
CA ASN A 408 -28.41 -27.55 -1.90
C ASN A 408 -28.24 -27.81 -3.41
N THR A 409 -28.32 -29.08 -3.80
CA THR A 409 -28.12 -29.52 -5.20
C THR A 409 -29.05 -28.82 -6.17
N VAL A 410 -30.27 -28.45 -5.76
CA VAL A 410 -31.22 -27.72 -6.62
C VAL A 410 -30.66 -26.35 -7.05
N VAL A 411 -29.93 -25.65 -6.18
CA VAL A 411 -29.26 -24.39 -6.54
C VAL A 411 -28.10 -24.66 -7.50
N GLN A 412 -27.31 -25.69 -7.22
CA GLN A 412 -26.17 -26.06 -8.06
C GLN A 412 -26.61 -26.49 -9.46
N ASP A 413 -27.67 -27.30 -9.55
CA ASP A 413 -28.26 -27.76 -10.80
C ASP A 413 -28.89 -26.63 -11.58
N ALA A 414 -29.53 -25.66 -10.91
CA ALA A 414 -30.03 -24.45 -11.57
C ALA A 414 -28.90 -23.68 -12.26
N ILE A 415 -27.77 -23.45 -11.58
CA ILE A 415 -26.58 -22.80 -12.17
C ILE A 415 -26.00 -23.66 -13.30
N LYS A 416 -25.85 -24.97 -13.07
CA LYS A 416 -25.27 -25.91 -14.03
C LYS A 416 -26.08 -26.02 -15.32
N ASN A 417 -27.40 -25.91 -15.24
CA ASN A 417 -28.31 -25.99 -16.38
C ASN A 417 -28.51 -24.64 -17.09
N SER A 418 -27.99 -23.53 -16.55
CA SER A 418 -27.98 -22.24 -17.22
C SER A 418 -26.78 -22.10 -18.18
N ASP A 419 -26.95 -21.34 -19.25
CA ASP A 419 -25.89 -21.03 -20.21
C ASP A 419 -24.96 -19.92 -19.70
N ALA A 420 -25.52 -18.96 -18.96
CA ALA A 420 -24.78 -17.84 -18.39
C ALA A 420 -25.33 -17.45 -17.00
N ILE A 421 -24.47 -16.83 -16.19
CA ILE A 421 -24.83 -16.20 -14.93
C ILE A 421 -24.86 -14.69 -15.16
N ALA A 422 -25.99 -14.07 -14.87
CA ALA A 422 -26.16 -12.62 -14.98
C ALA A 422 -26.12 -11.99 -13.58
N ILE A 423 -25.23 -11.03 -13.37
CA ILE A 423 -25.09 -10.28 -12.12
C ILE A 423 -25.43 -8.80 -12.35
N GLU A 424 -25.84 -8.08 -11.31
CA GLU A 424 -26.21 -6.65 -11.40
C GLU A 424 -25.11 -5.81 -12.06
N TYR A 425 -23.88 -5.96 -11.56
CA TYR A 425 -22.66 -5.34 -12.07
C TYR A 425 -21.44 -6.20 -11.73
N GLY A 426 -20.37 -6.04 -12.49
CA GLY A 426 -19.09 -6.70 -12.26
C GLY A 426 -18.10 -5.84 -11.48
N GLU A 427 -16.94 -6.41 -11.15
CA GLU A 427 -15.86 -5.68 -10.49
C GLU A 427 -15.38 -4.48 -11.32
N VAL A 428 -15.16 -3.35 -10.64
CA VAL A 428 -14.58 -2.15 -11.21
C VAL A 428 -13.21 -1.93 -10.61
N ASP A 429 -12.22 -1.64 -11.46
CA ASP A 429 -10.86 -1.35 -11.04
C ASP A 429 -10.81 -0.11 -10.13
N GLY A 430 -10.55 -0.32 -8.84
CA GLY A 430 -10.42 0.75 -7.85
C GLY A 430 -9.22 1.67 -8.07
N THR A 431 -8.29 1.32 -8.97
CA THR A 431 -7.18 2.19 -9.39
C THR A 431 -7.55 3.10 -10.58
N ASN A 432 -8.75 2.93 -11.13
CA ASN A 432 -9.29 3.81 -12.16
C ASN A 432 -9.46 5.23 -11.61
N GLU A 433 -8.96 6.23 -12.35
CA GLU A 433 -9.00 7.64 -11.97
C GLU A 433 -10.43 8.14 -11.73
N GLU A 434 -11.38 7.68 -12.52
CA GLU A 434 -12.79 8.03 -12.36
C GLU A 434 -13.35 7.51 -11.03
N VAL A 435 -13.01 6.28 -10.65
CA VAL A 435 -13.41 5.69 -9.36
C VAL A 435 -12.73 6.43 -8.21
N ILE A 436 -11.44 6.76 -8.34
CA ILE A 436 -10.71 7.54 -7.33
C ILE A 436 -11.39 8.90 -7.11
N ASN A 437 -11.77 9.59 -8.17
CA ASN A 437 -12.44 10.90 -8.09
C ASN A 437 -13.87 10.82 -7.52
N LEU A 438 -14.57 9.71 -7.75
CA LEU A 438 -15.89 9.47 -7.15
C LEU A 438 -15.79 9.19 -5.64
N THR A 439 -14.70 8.54 -5.22
CA THR A 439 -14.53 8.02 -3.85
C THR A 439 -13.74 8.96 -2.93
N ARG A 440 -13.08 9.98 -3.50
CA ARG A 440 -12.21 10.91 -2.77
C ARG A 440 -12.45 12.38 -3.14
N TYR A 441 -12.18 13.24 -2.18
CA TYR A 441 -11.96 14.66 -2.41
C TYR A 441 -10.56 14.90 -2.99
N ASN A 442 -10.42 16.00 -3.73
CA ASN A 442 -9.11 16.48 -4.18
C ASN A 442 -8.21 16.83 -2.97
N LEU A 443 -6.89 16.87 -3.14
CA LEU A 443 -5.94 17.13 -2.05
C LEU A 443 -6.12 18.48 -1.34
N GLU A 444 -6.84 19.43 -1.95
CA GLU A 444 -7.15 20.75 -1.40
C GLU A 444 -8.47 20.79 -0.62
N ASP A 445 -9.24 19.70 -0.65
CA ASP A 445 -10.56 19.59 -0.03
C ASP A 445 -10.60 18.41 0.95
N SER A 446 -11.61 18.37 1.82
CA SER A 446 -11.73 17.34 2.84
C SER A 446 -13.14 17.20 3.35
N ILE A 447 -13.46 16.03 3.91
CA ILE A 447 -14.77 15.74 4.49
C ILE A 447 -15.27 16.78 5.50
N GLU A 448 -14.38 17.49 6.20
CA GLU A 448 -14.75 18.56 7.15
C GLU A 448 -15.52 19.72 6.52
N ASN A 449 -15.45 19.88 5.19
CA ASN A 449 -16.19 20.90 4.43
C ASN A 449 -17.58 20.42 3.96
N HIS A 450 -17.85 19.12 4.05
CA HIS A 450 -19.02 18.49 3.41
C HIS A 450 -20.01 17.85 4.38
N VAL A 451 -19.63 17.67 5.64
CA VAL A 451 -20.50 17.16 6.71
C VAL A 451 -20.46 18.07 7.93
N SER A 452 -21.43 17.92 8.83
CA SER A 452 -21.54 18.74 10.03
C SER A 452 -20.38 18.50 11.00
N LYS A 453 -20.14 19.47 11.89
CA LYS A 453 -19.15 19.32 12.97
C LYS A 453 -19.45 18.15 13.89
N GLU A 454 -20.73 17.84 14.08
CA GLU A 454 -21.19 16.68 14.85
C GLU A 454 -20.77 15.37 14.18
N ALA A 455 -21.04 15.21 12.88
CA ALA A 455 -20.59 14.06 12.11
C ALA A 455 -19.06 13.92 12.13
N ILE A 456 -18.30 15.01 12.01
CA ILE A 456 -16.84 14.98 12.15
C ILE A 456 -16.39 14.54 13.54
N SER A 457 -17.10 14.96 14.60
CA SER A 457 -16.82 14.52 15.97
C SER A 457 -17.01 13.02 16.10
N ILE A 458 -18.18 12.51 15.68
CA ILE A 458 -18.51 11.08 15.70
C ILE A 458 -17.47 10.28 14.91
N LEU A 459 -17.09 10.74 13.72
CA LEU A 459 -16.07 10.08 12.91
C LEU A 459 -14.72 10.04 13.62
N LYS A 460 -14.27 11.14 14.24
CA LYS A 460 -13.01 11.18 14.99
C LYS A 460 -13.04 10.22 16.18
N ASP A 461 -14.15 10.15 16.90
CA ASP A 461 -14.32 9.24 18.04
C ASP A 461 -14.25 7.76 17.58
N ILE A 462 -14.95 7.41 16.50
CA ILE A 462 -14.91 6.05 15.91
C ILE A 462 -13.50 5.69 15.44
N LEU A 463 -12.78 6.63 14.80
CA LEU A 463 -11.42 6.40 14.34
C LEU A 463 -10.47 6.17 15.52
N GLU A 464 -10.60 6.96 16.59
CA GLU A 464 -9.80 6.82 17.81
C GLU A 464 -10.05 5.46 18.49
N GLU A 465 -11.32 5.05 18.61
CA GLU A 465 -11.70 3.72 19.14
C GLU A 465 -11.05 2.57 18.33
N ASN A 466 -10.83 2.77 17.03
CA ASN A 466 -10.22 1.79 16.13
C ASN A 466 -8.71 1.99 15.91
N GLY A 467 -8.06 2.91 16.61
CA GLY A 467 -6.62 3.19 16.49
C GLY A 467 -6.21 3.81 15.15
N LEU A 468 -7.14 4.47 14.45
CA LEU A 468 -6.94 5.11 13.17
C LEU A 468 -6.85 6.64 13.30
N GLU A 469 -6.06 7.26 12.43
CA GLU A 469 -5.92 8.72 12.41
C GLU A 469 -6.86 9.35 11.38
N PHE A 470 -7.49 10.46 11.75
CA PHE A 470 -8.36 11.23 10.86
C PHE A 470 -7.69 11.64 9.54
N GLU A 471 -6.39 11.95 9.56
CA GLU A 471 -5.64 12.29 8.35
C GLU A 471 -5.63 11.17 7.29
N ASN A 472 -5.80 9.90 7.70
CA ASN A 472 -5.83 8.78 6.75
C ASN A 472 -7.15 8.70 5.95
N VAL A 473 -8.23 9.30 6.49
CA VAL A 473 -9.56 9.22 5.90
C VAL A 473 -10.13 10.57 5.48
N ARG A 474 -9.48 11.70 5.82
CA ARG A 474 -9.99 13.05 5.55
C ARG A 474 -10.26 13.36 4.07
N THR A 475 -9.57 12.66 3.16
CA THR A 475 -9.77 12.80 1.70
C THR A 475 -10.79 11.82 1.15
N LEU A 476 -11.33 10.90 1.96
CA LEU A 476 -12.37 9.98 1.52
C LEU A 476 -13.74 10.65 1.62
N LYS A 477 -14.63 10.35 0.67
CA LYS A 477 -16.04 10.78 0.76
C LYS A 477 -16.81 9.95 1.80
N PRO A 478 -17.88 10.50 2.41
CA PRO A 478 -18.67 9.83 3.47
C PRO A 478 -19.08 8.38 3.17
N TYR A 479 -19.58 8.12 1.94
CA TYR A 479 -19.99 6.79 1.50
C TYR A 479 -18.88 5.75 1.64
N MET A 480 -17.64 6.10 1.26
CA MET A 480 -16.51 5.19 1.32
C MET A 480 -16.09 4.87 2.75
N ILE A 481 -16.10 5.89 3.61
CA ILE A 481 -15.79 5.72 5.02
C ILE A 481 -16.83 4.80 5.64
N ASN A 482 -18.12 5.11 5.48
CA ASN A 482 -19.20 4.28 5.99
C ASN A 482 -19.14 2.84 5.46
N GLY A 483 -18.90 2.64 4.17
CA GLY A 483 -18.81 1.31 3.55
C GLY A 483 -17.71 0.44 4.17
N VAL A 484 -16.49 0.97 4.29
CA VAL A 484 -15.35 0.22 4.87
C VAL A 484 -15.58 -0.10 6.35
N PHE A 485 -16.07 0.86 7.14
CA PHE A 485 -16.34 0.64 8.56
C PHE A 485 -17.52 -0.29 8.80
N LYS A 486 -18.54 -0.25 7.94
CA LYS A 486 -19.67 -1.17 8.02
C LYS A 486 -19.20 -2.60 7.79
N LEU A 487 -18.46 -2.88 6.70
CA LEU A 487 -17.97 -4.23 6.40
C LEU A 487 -17.15 -4.82 7.55
N THR A 488 -16.22 -4.04 8.12
CA THR A 488 -15.41 -4.48 9.25
C THR A 488 -16.23 -4.74 10.53
N SER A 489 -17.32 -3.99 10.74
CA SER A 489 -18.20 -4.17 11.91
C SER A 489 -19.09 -5.42 11.82
N LEU A 490 -19.31 -5.94 10.61
CA LEU A 490 -20.12 -7.14 10.37
C LEU A 490 -19.35 -8.45 10.54
N GLU A 491 -18.02 -8.41 10.58
CA GLU A 491 -17.20 -9.61 10.77
C GLU A 491 -17.30 -10.12 12.21
N LYS A 492 -17.79 -11.36 12.37
CA LYS A 492 -17.87 -12.07 13.66
C LYS A 492 -17.33 -13.49 13.52
N GLU A 493 -17.25 -14.23 14.63
CA GLU A 493 -16.74 -15.60 14.61
C GLU A 493 -17.66 -16.55 13.82
N SER A 494 -18.98 -16.41 13.99
CA SER A 494 -19.98 -17.29 13.39
C SER A 494 -20.46 -16.84 12.01
N VAL A 495 -20.23 -15.59 11.62
CA VAL A 495 -20.72 -14.97 10.37
C VAL A 495 -19.68 -14.05 9.75
N SER A 496 -19.56 -14.08 8.43
CA SER A 496 -18.57 -13.27 7.70
C SER A 496 -19.06 -12.93 6.30
N THR A 497 -18.58 -11.81 5.76
CA THR A 497 -18.81 -11.40 4.37
C THR A 497 -18.10 -12.33 3.37
N SER A 498 -17.04 -13.03 3.82
CA SER A 498 -16.32 -14.04 3.03
C SER A 498 -17.18 -15.25 2.65
N TYR A 499 -18.27 -15.47 3.39
CA TYR A 499 -19.25 -16.52 3.14
C TYR A 499 -20.49 -16.00 2.39
N SER A 500 -20.40 -14.88 1.67
CA SER A 500 -21.51 -14.39 0.84
C SER A 500 -21.83 -15.35 -0.31
N GLN A 501 -23.11 -15.49 -0.65
CA GLN A 501 -23.53 -16.42 -1.71
C GLN A 501 -23.16 -15.90 -3.09
N HIS A 502 -22.99 -14.58 -3.24
CA HIS A 502 -22.47 -14.00 -4.46
C HIS A 502 -21.09 -14.60 -4.81
N GLY A 503 -20.17 -14.65 -3.84
CA GLY A 503 -18.86 -15.28 -4.01
C GLY A 503 -18.95 -16.77 -4.34
N TYR A 504 -19.89 -17.49 -3.73
CA TYR A 504 -20.15 -18.91 -4.02
C TYR A 504 -20.64 -19.14 -5.45
N ILE A 505 -21.61 -18.35 -5.92
CA ILE A 505 -22.18 -18.49 -7.25
C ILE A 505 -21.14 -18.21 -8.33
N LEU A 506 -20.32 -17.16 -8.16
CA LEU A 506 -19.23 -16.87 -9.09
C LEU A 506 -18.19 -17.99 -9.13
N THR A 507 -17.91 -18.59 -7.97
CA THR A 507 -17.03 -19.75 -7.86
C THR A 507 -17.59 -20.94 -8.64
N LEU A 508 -18.85 -21.31 -8.41
CA LEU A 508 -19.51 -22.38 -9.14
C LEU A 508 -19.59 -22.09 -10.64
N GLY A 509 -19.83 -20.83 -11.01
CA GLY A 509 -19.80 -20.37 -12.39
C GLY A 509 -18.47 -20.69 -13.06
N SER A 510 -17.36 -20.39 -12.37
CA SER A 510 -16.02 -20.74 -12.86
C SER A 510 -15.82 -22.26 -12.97
N GLU A 511 -16.25 -23.04 -11.98
CA GLU A 511 -16.15 -24.51 -11.98
C GLU A 511 -16.94 -25.16 -13.11
N TYR A 512 -18.13 -24.64 -13.39
CA TYR A 512 -18.99 -25.11 -14.47
C TYR A 512 -18.73 -24.41 -15.80
N ASN A 513 -17.67 -23.60 -15.88
CA ASN A 513 -17.24 -22.86 -17.08
C ASN A 513 -18.39 -22.03 -17.70
N LYS A 514 -19.13 -21.32 -16.84
CA LYS A 514 -20.24 -20.43 -17.21
C LYS A 514 -19.73 -19.05 -17.60
N GLU A 515 -20.38 -18.46 -18.61
CA GLU A 515 -20.18 -17.06 -18.95
C GLU A 515 -20.78 -16.18 -17.84
N ILE A 516 -20.02 -15.21 -17.34
CA ILE A 516 -20.52 -14.19 -16.40
C ILE A 516 -20.82 -12.93 -17.20
N ILE A 517 -22.05 -12.46 -17.14
CA ILE A 517 -22.50 -11.24 -17.81
C ILE A 517 -23.09 -10.25 -16.80
N THR A 518 -23.14 -8.98 -17.15
CA THR A 518 -23.71 -7.93 -16.29
C THR A 518 -25.04 -7.42 -16.83
N LEU A 519 -25.97 -7.09 -15.94
CA LEU A 519 -27.28 -6.52 -16.29
C LEU A 519 -27.16 -5.04 -16.71
N ASP A 520 -26.26 -4.29 -16.07
CA ASP A 520 -25.95 -2.90 -16.40
C ASP A 520 -24.42 -2.70 -16.56
N ASN A 521 -24.01 -1.54 -17.04
CA ASN A 521 -22.60 -1.17 -17.12
C ASN A 521 -22.04 -0.94 -15.70
N SER A 522 -21.04 -1.73 -15.31
CA SER A 522 -20.51 -1.69 -13.92
C SER A 522 -20.04 -0.30 -13.48
N MET A 523 -19.39 0.46 -14.37
CA MET A 523 -18.91 1.80 -14.03
C MET A 523 -20.06 2.78 -13.85
N ASP A 524 -21.11 2.67 -14.66
CA ASP A 524 -22.29 3.53 -14.55
C ASP A 524 -23.10 3.21 -13.29
N VAL A 525 -23.20 1.94 -12.89
CA VAL A 525 -23.81 1.53 -11.62
C VAL A 525 -23.05 2.14 -10.44
N VAL A 526 -21.71 2.02 -10.41
CA VAL A 526 -20.86 2.62 -9.36
C VAL A 526 -21.05 4.14 -9.29
N LYS A 527 -21.05 4.83 -10.44
CA LYS A 527 -21.29 6.28 -10.51
C LYS A 527 -22.64 6.67 -9.94
N LYS A 528 -23.71 6.03 -10.42
CA LYS A 528 -25.09 6.36 -10.00
C LYS A 528 -25.28 6.08 -8.51
N THR A 529 -24.73 4.98 -8.01
CA THR A 529 -24.79 4.62 -6.57
C THR A 529 -24.14 5.71 -5.73
N ILE A 530 -22.89 6.07 -6.03
CA ILE A 530 -22.15 7.09 -5.27
C ILE A 530 -22.85 8.45 -5.34
N ASN A 531 -23.30 8.85 -6.53
CA ASN A 531 -23.99 10.13 -6.72
C ASN A 531 -25.35 10.18 -6.01
N SER A 532 -26.04 9.03 -5.90
CA SER A 532 -27.35 8.98 -5.24
C SER A 532 -27.26 9.35 -3.75
N VAL A 533 -26.16 8.99 -3.10
CA VAL A 533 -25.96 9.18 -1.65
C VAL A 533 -25.12 10.41 -1.28
N GLU A 534 -24.66 11.19 -2.26
CA GLU A 534 -23.82 12.36 -2.02
C GLU A 534 -24.52 13.40 -1.13
N GLY A 535 -25.85 13.50 -1.23
CA GLY A 535 -26.67 14.43 -0.45
C GLY A 535 -26.93 14.03 1.01
N VAL A 536 -26.60 12.79 1.41
CA VAL A 536 -26.83 12.26 2.78
C VAL A 536 -25.52 11.89 3.49
N GLY A 537 -24.43 12.57 3.12
CA GLY A 537 -23.11 12.32 3.70
C GLY A 537 -23.05 12.53 5.21
N ASP A 538 -23.84 13.47 5.75
CA ASP A 538 -23.90 13.74 7.19
C ASP A 538 -24.54 12.56 7.95
N GLU A 539 -25.69 12.10 7.46
CA GLU A 539 -26.44 10.99 8.02
C GLU A 539 -25.66 9.68 7.93
N LEU A 540 -24.96 9.44 6.80
CA LEU A 540 -24.11 8.25 6.62
C LEU A 540 -23.01 8.16 7.70
N ILE A 541 -22.37 9.28 8.03
CA ILE A 541 -21.34 9.30 9.07
C ILE A 541 -21.97 9.13 10.46
N LYS A 542 -23.09 9.79 10.75
CA LYS A 542 -23.80 9.65 12.02
C LYS A 542 -24.27 8.22 12.27
N LEU A 543 -24.73 7.53 11.23
CA LEU A 543 -25.17 6.14 11.34
C LEU A 543 -24.04 5.19 11.79
N MET A 544 -22.78 5.53 11.50
CA MET A 544 -21.63 4.70 11.90
C MET A 544 -21.51 4.55 13.42
N GLU A 545 -22.03 5.49 14.22
CA GLU A 545 -22.02 5.38 15.69
C GLU A 545 -22.69 4.09 16.18
N TYR A 546 -23.66 3.59 15.42
CA TYR A 546 -24.46 2.43 15.81
C TYR A 546 -23.78 1.09 15.50
N ASN A 547 -22.74 1.08 14.66
CA ASN A 547 -22.05 -0.15 14.23
C ASN A 547 -21.42 -0.92 15.39
N LYS A 548 -20.97 -0.23 16.45
CA LYS A 548 -20.37 -0.87 17.62
C LYS A 548 -21.37 -1.65 18.48
N TYR A 549 -22.67 -1.43 18.31
CA TYR A 549 -23.70 -2.16 19.04
C TYR A 549 -24.14 -3.45 18.34
N ILE A 550 -23.69 -3.70 17.10
CA ILE A 550 -24.10 -4.89 16.33
C ILE A 550 -23.72 -6.17 17.08
N LYS A 551 -24.74 -6.93 17.47
CA LYS A 551 -24.59 -8.21 18.17
C LYS A 551 -24.50 -9.36 17.17
N GLU A 552 -23.67 -10.34 17.49
CA GLU A 552 -23.51 -11.53 16.67
C GLU A 552 -24.82 -12.33 16.53
N GLU A 553 -25.63 -12.41 17.59
CA GLU A 553 -26.94 -13.07 17.57
C GLU A 553 -27.91 -12.48 16.53
N SER A 554 -27.91 -11.15 16.36
CA SER A 554 -28.73 -10.47 15.37
C SER A 554 -28.25 -10.78 13.95
N LEU A 555 -26.93 -10.88 13.74
CA LEU A 555 -26.37 -11.25 12.43
C LEU A 555 -26.62 -12.73 12.10
N VAL A 556 -26.54 -13.62 13.09
CA VAL A 556 -26.90 -15.05 12.91
C VAL A 556 -28.37 -15.16 12.51
N LYS A 557 -29.28 -14.45 13.20
CA LYS A 557 -30.71 -14.42 12.83
C LYS A 557 -30.94 -13.87 11.42
N TYR A 558 -30.21 -12.84 11.01
CA TYR A 558 -30.26 -12.31 9.64
C TYR A 558 -29.88 -13.37 8.60
N VAL A 559 -28.81 -14.13 8.84
CA VAL A 559 -28.39 -15.23 7.96
C VAL A 559 -29.42 -16.38 7.99
N ASP A 560 -29.98 -16.73 9.15
CA ASP A 560 -30.97 -17.80 9.27
C ASP A 560 -32.29 -17.48 8.56
N LEU A 561 -32.73 -16.21 8.59
CA LEU A 561 -33.87 -15.74 7.80
C LEU A 561 -33.61 -15.95 6.30
N TRP A 562 -32.41 -15.62 5.82
CA TRP A 562 -32.03 -15.90 4.43
C TRP A 562 -32.03 -17.41 4.13
N LYS A 563 -31.47 -18.25 5.03
CA LYS A 563 -31.44 -19.72 4.86
C LYS A 563 -32.83 -20.33 4.71
N SER A 564 -33.82 -19.78 5.44
CA SER A 564 -35.22 -20.24 5.37
C SER A 564 -35.89 -19.96 4.02
N GLY A 565 -35.31 -19.04 3.22
CA GLY A 565 -35.92 -18.51 2.00
C GLY A 565 -37.13 -17.61 2.25
N ASP A 566 -37.45 -17.26 3.50
CA ASP A 566 -38.44 -16.23 3.83
C ASP A 566 -37.87 -14.84 3.53
N ILE A 567 -38.02 -14.45 2.27
CA ILE A 567 -37.42 -13.24 1.72
C ILE A 567 -38.08 -11.96 2.23
N GLU A 568 -39.37 -12.01 2.61
CA GLU A 568 -40.07 -10.87 3.19
C GLU A 568 -39.57 -10.61 4.61
N ALA A 569 -39.46 -11.66 5.42
CA ALA A 569 -38.88 -11.55 6.75
C ALA A 569 -37.39 -11.12 6.69
N TYR A 570 -36.62 -11.66 5.74
CA TYR A 570 -35.23 -11.28 5.52
C TYR A 570 -35.05 -9.80 5.13
N ASN A 571 -35.81 -9.32 4.12
CA ASN A 571 -35.70 -7.94 3.63
C ASN A 571 -36.12 -6.89 4.67
N ASN A 572 -37.06 -7.25 5.56
CA ASN A 572 -37.56 -6.36 6.62
C ASN A 572 -36.75 -6.45 7.93
N TYR A 573 -35.74 -7.32 8.01
CA TYR A 573 -34.96 -7.51 9.24
C TYR A 573 -33.74 -6.59 9.29
N ASP A 574 -33.80 -5.58 10.17
CA ASP A 574 -32.69 -4.68 10.43
C ASP A 574 -31.86 -5.19 11.63
N TYR A 575 -30.75 -5.86 11.33
CA TYR A 575 -29.85 -6.43 12.34
C TYR A 575 -29.19 -5.37 13.25
N ILE A 576 -29.07 -4.11 12.81
CA ILE A 576 -28.55 -3.05 13.66
C ILE A 576 -29.64 -2.65 14.65
N TYR A 577 -30.85 -2.34 14.15
CA TYR A 577 -32.00 -1.97 14.99
C TYR A 577 -32.26 -2.98 16.11
N GLU A 578 -32.22 -4.27 15.76
CA GLU A 578 -32.45 -5.39 16.68
C GLU A 578 -31.33 -5.55 17.72
N SER A 579 -30.14 -5.05 17.41
CA SER A 579 -29.01 -5.03 18.33
C SER A 579 -29.05 -3.87 19.34
N LEU A 580 -29.87 -2.83 19.09
CA LEU A 580 -29.92 -1.62 19.91
C LEU A 580 -30.79 -1.77 21.16
N ASP A 581 -30.41 -1.04 22.21
CA ASP A 581 -31.28 -0.76 23.35
C ASP A 581 -32.41 0.19 22.94
N ASP A 582 -33.55 0.13 23.63
CA ASP A 582 -34.74 0.93 23.28
C ASP A 582 -34.49 2.44 23.27
N SER A 583 -33.53 2.95 24.06
CA SER A 583 -33.17 4.37 24.09
C SER A 583 -32.50 4.88 22.82
N LYS A 584 -31.94 4.00 21.97
CA LYS A 584 -31.22 4.35 20.74
C LYS A 584 -32.02 4.09 19.46
N LYS A 585 -33.09 3.29 19.56
CA LYS A 585 -33.88 2.83 18.42
C LYS A 585 -34.56 3.96 17.66
N GLU A 586 -35.11 4.95 18.37
CA GLU A 586 -35.83 6.06 17.73
C GLU A 586 -34.90 6.93 16.87
N GLU A 587 -33.74 7.28 17.42
CA GLU A 587 -32.74 8.10 16.73
C GLU A 587 -32.10 7.37 15.55
N TYR A 588 -31.68 6.11 15.76
CA TYR A 588 -31.19 5.26 14.70
C TYR A 588 -32.22 5.14 13.57
N LYS A 589 -33.48 4.86 13.90
CA LYS A 589 -34.54 4.68 12.90
C LYS A 589 -34.71 5.94 12.07
N LYS A 590 -34.74 7.12 12.70
CA LYS A 590 -34.85 8.40 11.99
C LYS A 590 -33.70 8.62 10.99
N LEU A 591 -32.46 8.30 11.38
CA LEU A 591 -31.30 8.41 10.49
C LEU A 591 -31.34 7.37 9.36
N ASN A 592 -31.67 6.13 9.70
CA ASN A 592 -31.76 5.04 8.74
C ASN A 592 -32.87 5.30 7.71
N ASP A 593 -34.04 5.78 8.12
CA ASP A 593 -35.17 6.08 7.22
C ASP A 593 -34.78 7.11 6.14
N VAL A 594 -33.98 8.13 6.48
CA VAL A 594 -33.46 9.12 5.50
C VAL A 594 -32.56 8.46 4.47
N ILE A 595 -31.65 7.60 4.92
CA ILE A 595 -30.71 6.90 4.06
C ILE A 595 -31.46 5.89 3.17
N GLN A 596 -32.40 5.14 3.75
CA GLN A 596 -33.23 4.17 3.03
C GLN A 596 -34.12 4.85 1.98
N GLU A 597 -34.68 6.03 2.25
CA GLU A 597 -35.46 6.77 1.25
C GLU A 597 -34.61 7.08 0.00
N VAL A 598 -33.37 7.53 0.20
CA VAL A 598 -32.43 7.84 -0.88
C VAL A 598 -32.03 6.57 -1.65
N PHE A 599 -31.66 5.50 -0.94
CA PHE A 599 -31.29 4.23 -1.57
C PHE A 599 -32.47 3.61 -2.32
N ASN A 600 -33.67 3.56 -1.73
CA ASN A 600 -34.86 2.99 -2.36
C ASN A 600 -35.22 3.74 -3.65
N LYS A 601 -35.10 5.08 -3.65
CA LYS A 601 -35.31 5.87 -4.87
C LYS A 601 -34.31 5.50 -5.98
N TYR A 602 -33.04 5.26 -5.63
CA TYR A 602 -32.03 4.81 -6.57
C TYR A 602 -32.31 3.39 -7.08
N ILE A 603 -32.55 2.44 -6.17
CA ILE A 603 -32.81 1.03 -6.48
C ILE A 603 -34.04 0.89 -7.37
N ASN A 604 -35.14 1.59 -7.08
CA ASN A 604 -36.33 1.60 -7.93
C ASN A 604 -36.02 2.00 -9.39
N GLY A 605 -35.10 2.95 -9.59
CA GLY A 605 -34.66 3.35 -10.94
C GLY A 605 -33.81 2.27 -11.64
N GLN A 606 -33.06 1.47 -10.88
CA GLN A 606 -32.27 0.35 -11.41
C GLN A 606 -33.13 -0.89 -11.69
N GLU A 607 -34.16 -1.15 -10.88
CA GLU A 607 -35.10 -2.25 -11.10
C GLU A 607 -35.75 -2.20 -12.48
N ASP A 608 -36.06 -1.02 -13.00
CA ASP A 608 -36.62 -0.87 -14.35
C ASP A 608 -35.65 -1.33 -15.45
N ILE A 609 -34.36 -1.05 -15.28
CA ILE A 609 -33.30 -1.52 -16.20
C ILE A 609 -33.19 -3.04 -16.13
N TYR A 610 -33.17 -3.59 -14.92
CA TYR A 610 -33.06 -5.03 -14.69
C TYR A 610 -34.29 -5.80 -15.20
N MET A 611 -35.49 -5.25 -15.02
CA MET A 611 -36.72 -5.79 -15.61
C MET A 611 -36.67 -5.83 -17.14
N GLY A 612 -36.12 -4.79 -17.77
CA GLY A 612 -35.88 -4.78 -19.22
C GLY A 612 -34.94 -5.90 -19.67
N LYS A 613 -33.86 -6.13 -18.92
CA LYS A 613 -32.89 -7.21 -19.20
C LYS A 613 -33.46 -8.60 -18.96
N ILE A 614 -34.24 -8.80 -17.91
CA ILE A 614 -34.94 -10.06 -17.66
C ILE A 614 -35.86 -10.41 -18.84
N LYS A 615 -36.60 -9.45 -19.37
CA LYS A 615 -37.44 -9.66 -20.57
C LYS A 615 -36.62 -10.01 -21.81
N GLU A 616 -35.47 -9.37 -21.99
CA GLU A 616 -34.54 -9.69 -23.09
C GLU A 616 -34.07 -11.15 -22.97
N TYR A 617 -33.72 -11.61 -21.77
CA TYR A 617 -33.29 -12.97 -21.50
C TYR A 617 -34.41 -14.00 -21.69
N MET A 618 -35.63 -13.70 -21.23
CA MET A 618 -36.81 -14.55 -21.46
C MET A 618 -37.13 -14.70 -22.96
N ASN A 619 -36.84 -13.69 -23.79
CA ASN A 619 -37.06 -13.77 -25.24
C ASN A 619 -35.88 -14.39 -26.01
N SER A 620 -34.85 -14.89 -25.33
CA SER A 620 -33.68 -15.47 -25.98
C SER A 620 -33.72 -17.00 -25.96
N ASP A 621 -32.90 -17.63 -26.81
CA ASP A 621 -32.75 -19.09 -26.85
C ASP A 621 -31.81 -19.66 -25.75
N LYS A 622 -31.43 -18.84 -24.75
CA LYS A 622 -30.51 -19.21 -23.66
C LYS A 622 -31.21 -19.23 -22.30
N ASN A 623 -30.78 -20.11 -21.42
CA ASN A 623 -31.20 -20.16 -20.01
C ASN A 623 -30.24 -19.34 -19.13
N TYR A 624 -30.77 -18.50 -18.25
CA TYR A 624 -29.95 -17.64 -17.39
C TYR A 624 -30.17 -17.92 -15.90
N PHE A 625 -29.10 -17.79 -15.13
CA PHE A 625 -29.14 -17.71 -13.67
C PHE A 625 -28.85 -16.27 -13.26
N VAL A 626 -29.89 -15.53 -12.87
CA VAL A 626 -29.82 -14.09 -12.57
C VAL A 626 -29.65 -13.90 -11.06
N VAL A 627 -28.64 -13.13 -10.67
CA VAL A 627 -28.25 -12.93 -9.28
C VAL A 627 -28.48 -11.47 -8.89
N PHE A 628 -29.22 -11.26 -7.81
CA PHE A 628 -29.44 -9.95 -7.19
C PHE A 628 -28.84 -9.93 -5.78
N SER A 629 -28.17 -8.82 -5.46
CA SER A 629 -27.50 -8.57 -4.18
C SER A 629 -27.96 -7.27 -3.53
N GLU A 630 -28.32 -6.27 -4.35
CA GLU A 630 -28.78 -4.96 -3.88
C GLU A 630 -30.30 -4.79 -3.97
N VAL A 631 -30.92 -5.43 -4.97
CA VAL A 631 -32.38 -5.37 -5.19
C VAL A 631 -33.13 -6.33 -4.27
N GLN A 632 -34.18 -5.83 -3.63
CA GLN A 632 -35.12 -6.63 -2.85
C GLN A 632 -36.17 -7.26 -3.78
N LEU A 633 -36.15 -8.58 -3.95
CA LEU A 633 -37.07 -9.25 -4.89
C LEU A 633 -38.53 -9.24 -4.41
N SER A 634 -38.76 -9.24 -3.10
CA SER A 634 -40.09 -9.19 -2.47
C SER A 634 -40.28 -7.91 -1.67
N SER A 635 -40.88 -6.92 -2.31
CA SER A 635 -41.36 -5.67 -1.71
C SER A 635 -42.73 -5.35 -2.32
N GLU A 636 -43.47 -4.39 -1.76
CA GLU A 636 -44.72 -3.93 -2.38
C GLU A 636 -44.41 -3.31 -3.76
N ASN A 637 -44.87 -3.96 -4.85
CA ASN A 637 -44.45 -3.71 -6.24
C ASN A 637 -43.02 -4.18 -6.62
N GLY A 638 -42.43 -5.09 -5.86
CA GLY A 638 -41.11 -5.67 -6.15
C GLY A 638 -41.07 -6.48 -7.45
N MET A 639 -39.86 -6.86 -7.85
CA MET A 639 -39.57 -7.49 -9.14
C MET A 639 -40.42 -8.74 -9.43
N LEU A 640 -40.60 -9.63 -8.45
CA LEU A 640 -41.35 -10.87 -8.62
C LEU A 640 -42.86 -10.62 -8.86
N ASP A 641 -43.44 -9.66 -8.15
CA ASP A 641 -44.83 -9.25 -8.33
C ASP A 641 -45.05 -8.57 -9.68
N ARG A 642 -44.07 -7.79 -10.14
CA ARG A 642 -44.09 -7.17 -11.47
C ARG A 642 -44.06 -8.23 -12.58
N LEU A 643 -43.17 -9.22 -12.48
CA LEU A 643 -43.09 -10.33 -13.44
C LEU A 643 -44.40 -11.13 -13.49
N THR A 644 -45.00 -11.39 -12.33
CA THR A 644 -46.31 -12.08 -12.25
C THR A 644 -47.42 -11.28 -12.94
N ARG A 645 -47.48 -9.95 -12.72
CA ARG A 645 -48.45 -9.07 -13.39
C ARG A 645 -48.25 -8.96 -14.90
N GLU A 646 -47.03 -9.14 -15.37
CA GLU A 646 -46.69 -9.16 -16.79
C GLU A 646 -46.93 -10.51 -17.48
N GLY A 647 -47.43 -11.51 -16.73
CA GLY A 647 -47.89 -12.79 -17.27
C GLY A 647 -46.88 -13.93 -17.13
N TYR A 648 -45.73 -13.71 -16.49
CA TYR A 648 -44.78 -14.78 -16.20
C TYR A 648 -45.23 -15.63 -15.01
N LYS A 649 -44.97 -16.93 -15.09
CA LYS A 649 -45.16 -17.85 -13.96
C LYS A 649 -43.91 -17.75 -13.07
N VAL A 650 -44.10 -17.32 -11.82
CA VAL A 650 -43.03 -17.21 -10.81
C VAL A 650 -43.23 -18.29 -9.76
N GLU A 651 -42.29 -19.24 -9.67
CA GLU A 651 -42.35 -20.36 -8.73
C GLU A 651 -41.16 -20.31 -7.79
N LYS A 652 -41.42 -20.26 -6.48
CA LYS A 652 -40.36 -20.43 -5.47
C LYS A 652 -39.85 -21.86 -5.54
N VAL A 653 -38.55 -22.01 -5.65
CA VAL A 653 -37.87 -23.31 -5.67
C VAL A 653 -37.55 -23.69 -4.23
N THR A 654 -38.07 -24.84 -3.79
CA THR A 654 -37.86 -25.37 -2.43
C THR A 654 -37.19 -26.73 -2.48
N ASN A 655 -36.56 -27.13 -1.37
CA ASN A 655 -36.14 -28.52 -1.17
C ASN A 655 -37.43 -29.37 -1.00
N TYR A 656 -37.57 -30.47 -1.74
CA TYR A 656 -38.73 -31.38 -1.66
C TYR A 656 -38.47 -32.52 -0.68
#